data_AF-A0A8C5DMI1-F1
#
_entry.id   AF-A0A8C5DMI1-F1
#
_cell.length_a   1.000
_cell.length_b   1.000
_cell.length_c   1.000
_cell.angle_alpha   90.00
_cell.angle_beta   90.00
_cell.angle_gamma   90.00
#
_symmetry.space_group_name_H-M   'P 1'
#
loop_
_entity.id
_entity.type
_entity.pdbx_description
1 polymer ?
#
loop_
_entity_poly.entity_id
_entity_poly.type
_entity_poly.pdbx_seq_one_letter_code
_entity_poly.pdbx_strand_id
1 'polypeptide(L)'
;LYVKRKDLNFDPNFKGPIHNRGCTDILCCILFILALLGYFAVGILAWSQGDPRKVIYPTDSRGQFCGQSGTNLEKKPLLFYFNILKCASPLVLLEFQCPTTQLCVESCPDRHLTLVKAKLGTKEDHDYYRRYCKEGVDFLCLSSLCSGLVIAMVVSLIFIVLLRFLAGIMVWVMIVLVILVIGYGIFHCYMEFASLKGEPGADVTIRDLGIQTDFSVYLQIRQTWLAFMIILAIVEVIIILLLIFLRKRLLIAIALIKEASRAIGHVMSSLFYPLLTFALLSVVITYWAITAVFLSTSNEQVYKVFNNSDCPYSRDTCDPATFNSSNVSAVCPDAECLFAFYGGETVYHRYLILFQFYNVFLFFWCANFVTALGQVTLSGAFASYYWAYKKPDDIPAYPIFSSLGRALRYHTGSLAFGSLILSLVQVIRVLLEYLDHKLKGANNKCAKFMLSCMKCCFWCLEKCIKFLNRNAYIMIAIYGKNFCTSAREAFFLLMRNIIRVAVLDKVTDFLLFLGKLLIVGIVGIFSFFFFSGRIRAVEDAAPSLNYYWVPILTVVVGSYLIAHGFFSVYAMCVDTLFLCFCEDLERNDGSTERPYFMSPELHEILSKVKKQEDEHDGVEQPDAVKQADEVKLQEEMPLHQQEDRDVQLKQETLLKQDNEEQEPLQPKTDKEEVKEEMEKKQEEEVHQNEVPEQNEKPEPEVENTSDEVKPAADVEAVKEEINEKKKDELKEINGPSAPQE
;
A
#
# COMPACT_ATOMS: atom_id res chain seq x y z
N LEU A 1 -0.64 -17.36 -25.59
CA LEU A 1 -0.32 -18.63 -24.88
C LEU A 1 -1.61 -19.45 -24.76
N TYR A 2 -1.81 -20.45 -25.62
CA TYR A 2 -2.97 -21.34 -25.51
C TYR A 2 -2.76 -22.34 -24.37
N VAL A 3 -3.35 -22.06 -23.20
CA VAL A 3 -3.39 -23.02 -22.09
C VAL A 3 -4.38 -24.12 -22.48
N LYS A 4 -3.86 -25.29 -22.88
CA LYS A 4 -4.68 -26.45 -23.28
C LYS A 4 -5.72 -26.73 -22.20
N ARG A 5 -7.00 -26.78 -22.60
CA ARG A 5 -8.08 -27.15 -21.68
C ARG A 5 -7.80 -28.58 -21.21
N LYS A 6 -7.76 -28.75 -19.89
CA LYS A 6 -7.80 -30.03 -19.22
C LYS A 6 -9.03 -29.94 -18.36
N ASP A 7 -10.10 -30.53 -18.84
CA ASP A 7 -11.41 -30.49 -18.19
C ASP A 7 -11.28 -31.09 -16.79
N LEU A 8 -11.97 -30.52 -15.80
CA LEU A 8 -11.97 -31.09 -14.47
C LEU A 8 -12.82 -32.36 -14.50
N ASN A 9 -12.25 -33.48 -14.04
CA ASN A 9 -13.00 -34.72 -13.90
C ASN A 9 -14.27 -34.46 -13.07
N PHE A 10 -15.43 -34.62 -13.70
CA PHE A 10 -16.72 -34.50 -13.04
C PHE A 10 -16.84 -35.59 -11.94
N ASP A 11 -17.06 -35.16 -10.71
CA ASP A 11 -17.46 -36.02 -9.60
C ASP A 11 -18.83 -35.54 -9.09
N PRO A 12 -19.89 -36.37 -9.16
CA PRO A 12 -21.24 -36.03 -8.75
C PRO A 12 -21.43 -35.92 -7.23
N ASN A 13 -20.44 -36.35 -6.43
CA ASN A 13 -20.49 -36.24 -4.96
C ASN A 13 -19.89 -34.92 -4.45
N PHE A 14 -19.34 -34.09 -5.32
CA PHE A 14 -18.73 -32.82 -4.96
C PHE A 14 -19.78 -31.78 -4.56
N LYS A 15 -19.87 -31.51 -3.25
CA LYS A 15 -20.74 -30.49 -2.65
C LYS A 15 -19.93 -29.31 -2.11
N GLY A 16 -18.92 -28.89 -2.88
CA GLY A 16 -18.01 -27.80 -2.53
C GLY A 16 -16.93 -28.20 -1.51
N PRO A 17 -16.65 -27.35 -0.49
CA PRO A 17 -15.48 -27.50 0.37
C PRO A 17 -15.29 -28.88 1.02
N ILE A 18 -14.28 -29.62 0.55
CA ILE A 18 -14.03 -31.02 0.91
C ILE A 18 -13.88 -31.18 2.42
N HIS A 19 -14.54 -32.18 3.01
CA HIS A 19 -14.54 -32.41 4.47
C HIS A 19 -13.34 -33.22 4.98
N ASN A 20 -12.91 -34.27 4.26
CA ASN A 20 -11.76 -35.07 4.64
C ASN A 20 -10.46 -34.38 4.20
N ARG A 21 -9.59 -34.02 5.14
CA ARG A 21 -8.36 -33.22 4.89
C ARG A 21 -7.18 -33.71 5.70
N GLY A 22 -5.99 -33.65 5.09
CA GLY A 22 -4.70 -33.73 5.79
C GLY A 22 -4.16 -32.33 6.12
N CYS A 23 -3.14 -32.26 6.98
CA CYS A 23 -2.45 -31.01 7.27
C CYS A 23 -1.51 -30.62 6.12
N THR A 24 -1.51 -29.35 5.72
CA THR A 24 -0.75 -28.85 4.56
C THR A 24 0.43 -27.98 4.97
N ASP A 25 1.52 -28.06 4.20
CA ASP A 25 2.76 -27.27 4.36
C ASP A 25 3.33 -27.29 5.80
N ILE A 26 3.35 -28.48 6.42
CA ILE A 26 3.68 -28.70 7.84
C ILE A 26 5.03 -28.08 8.24
N LEU A 27 6.04 -28.12 7.39
CA LEU A 27 7.34 -27.48 7.65
C LEU A 27 7.23 -25.96 7.84
N CYS A 28 6.36 -25.29 7.07
CA CYS A 28 6.12 -23.86 7.21
C CYS A 28 5.29 -23.53 8.47
N CYS A 29 4.42 -24.46 8.90
CA CYS A 29 3.73 -24.36 10.18
C CYS A 29 4.73 -24.40 11.35
N ILE A 30 5.65 -25.36 11.34
CA ILE A 30 6.71 -25.49 12.36
C ILE A 30 7.62 -24.25 12.36
N LEU A 31 8.06 -23.80 11.18
CA LEU A 31 8.94 -22.61 11.06
C LEU A 31 8.25 -21.34 11.58
N PHE A 32 6.95 -21.16 11.31
CA PHE A 32 6.17 -20.05 11.84
C PHE A 32 5.98 -20.12 13.37
N ILE A 33 5.70 -21.30 13.92
CA ILE A 33 5.60 -21.48 15.39
C ILE A 33 6.94 -21.17 16.08
N LEU A 34 8.06 -21.66 15.52
CA LEU A 34 9.41 -21.34 16.02
C LEU A 34 9.73 -19.84 15.91
N ALA A 35 9.31 -19.19 14.83
CA ALA A 35 9.47 -17.74 14.67
C ALA A 35 8.63 -16.94 15.68
N LEU A 36 7.40 -17.38 16.00
CA LEU A 36 6.59 -16.77 17.05
C LEU A 36 7.22 -16.95 18.44
N LEU A 37 7.74 -18.14 18.76
CA LEU A 37 8.45 -18.38 20.03
C LEU A 37 9.72 -17.52 20.16
N GLY A 38 10.49 -17.38 19.08
CA GLY A 38 11.61 -16.44 19.01
C GLY A 38 11.18 -14.98 19.18
N TYR A 39 10.02 -14.60 18.63
CA TYR A 39 9.47 -13.26 18.78
C TYR A 39 9.00 -12.94 20.19
N PHE A 40 8.45 -13.92 20.91
CA PHE A 40 8.16 -13.81 22.35
C PHE A 40 9.44 -13.71 23.19
N ALA A 41 10.49 -14.46 22.87
CA ALA A 41 11.78 -14.34 23.55
C ALA A 41 12.42 -12.96 23.34
N VAL A 42 12.41 -12.42 22.11
CA VAL A 42 12.90 -11.07 21.80
C VAL A 42 12.07 -9.99 22.50
N GLY A 43 10.75 -10.16 22.61
CA GLY A 43 9.88 -9.27 23.39
C GLY A 43 10.27 -9.25 24.86
N ILE A 44 10.39 -10.41 25.51
CA ILE A 44 10.79 -10.52 26.92
C ILE A 44 12.17 -9.89 27.16
N LEU A 45 13.15 -10.15 26.29
CA LEU A 45 14.48 -9.55 26.39
C LEU A 45 14.40 -8.02 26.26
N ALA A 46 13.68 -7.50 25.26
CA ALA A 46 13.47 -6.07 25.09
C ALA A 46 12.78 -5.44 26.30
N TRP A 47 11.76 -6.08 26.88
CA TRP A 47 11.05 -5.57 28.06
C TRP A 47 11.89 -5.63 29.34
N SER A 48 12.92 -6.48 29.38
CA SER A 48 13.85 -6.58 30.52
C SER A 48 15.01 -5.57 30.51
N GLN A 49 15.36 -5.00 29.35
CA GLN A 49 16.50 -4.07 29.19
C GLN A 49 16.11 -2.69 28.63
N GLY A 50 14.98 -2.59 27.92
CA GLY A 50 14.44 -1.34 27.42
C GLY A 50 13.84 -0.49 28.54
N ASP A 51 14.13 0.81 28.52
CA ASP A 51 13.55 1.77 29.45
C ASP A 51 12.67 2.79 28.70
N PRO A 52 11.35 2.59 28.66
CA PRO A 52 10.44 3.45 27.88
C PRO A 52 10.44 4.90 28.36
N ARG A 53 10.95 5.20 29.57
CA ARG A 53 11.11 6.57 30.07
C ARG A 53 12.00 7.41 29.15
N LYS A 54 12.94 6.81 28.43
CA LYS A 54 13.82 7.47 27.44
C LYS A 54 13.08 8.03 26.21
N VAL A 55 11.83 7.65 25.97
CA VAL A 55 10.95 8.25 24.94
C VAL A 55 9.94 9.22 25.54
N ILE A 56 9.58 9.05 26.82
CA ILE A 56 8.55 9.85 27.51
C ILE A 56 9.14 11.14 28.10
N TYR A 57 10.33 11.05 28.70
CA TYR A 57 10.98 12.17 29.40
C TYR A 57 12.22 12.63 28.63
N PRO A 58 12.35 13.94 28.33
CA PRO A 58 13.58 14.46 27.74
C PRO A 58 14.73 14.38 28.74
N THR A 59 15.95 14.26 28.22
CA THR A 59 17.19 14.07 29.01
C THR A 59 18.09 15.30 28.89
N ASP A 60 18.72 15.75 29.96
CA ASP A 60 19.73 16.81 29.92
C ASP A 60 21.13 16.32 29.48
N SER A 61 22.08 17.23 29.29
CA SER A 61 23.48 16.88 28.93
C SER A 61 24.25 16.11 30.00
N ARG A 62 23.63 15.79 31.15
CA ARG A 62 24.18 14.97 32.24
C ARG A 62 23.45 13.62 32.37
N GLY A 63 22.60 13.26 31.40
CA GLY A 63 21.89 11.98 31.38
C GLY A 63 20.67 11.94 32.31
N GLN A 64 20.24 13.08 32.86
CA GLN A 64 19.16 13.14 33.86
C GLN A 64 17.80 13.44 33.20
N PHE A 65 16.74 12.74 33.63
CA PHE A 65 15.38 12.94 33.10
C PHE A 65 14.71 14.19 33.67
N CYS A 66 14.21 15.06 32.79
CA CYS A 66 13.40 16.21 33.16
C CYS A 66 12.01 15.78 33.63
N GLY A 67 11.50 16.32 34.75
CA GLY A 67 10.11 16.15 35.17
C GLY A 67 9.70 14.77 35.68
N GLN A 68 10.62 13.80 35.74
CA GLN A 68 10.30 12.47 36.26
C GLN A 68 10.21 12.51 37.80
N SER A 69 9.08 12.04 38.35
CA SER A 69 8.89 11.94 39.80
C SER A 69 9.93 11.06 40.50
N GLY A 70 10.36 11.51 41.69
CA GLY A 70 11.41 10.85 42.47
C GLY A 70 12.83 11.11 41.97
N THR A 71 13.03 12.01 41.01
CA THR A 71 14.36 12.46 40.57
C THR A 71 14.66 13.88 41.06
N ASN A 72 15.95 14.26 41.08
CA ASN A 72 16.39 15.62 41.43
C ASN A 72 15.84 16.72 40.49
N LEU A 73 15.22 16.35 39.36
CA LEU A 73 14.68 17.25 38.34
C LEU A 73 13.15 17.11 38.17
N GLU A 74 12.45 16.46 39.11
CA GLU A 74 10.99 16.29 39.13
C GLU A 74 10.22 17.62 38.93
N LYS A 75 10.73 18.74 39.46
CA LYS A 75 10.10 20.07 39.30
C LYS A 75 10.48 20.80 38.01
N LYS A 76 11.16 20.14 37.07
CA LYS A 76 11.71 20.75 35.86
C LYS A 76 11.40 19.89 34.62
N PRO A 77 10.16 19.90 34.09
CA PRO A 77 9.75 19.00 33.01
C PRO A 77 10.21 19.42 31.61
N LEU A 78 10.54 20.70 31.39
CA LEU A 78 10.85 21.24 30.07
C LEU A 78 12.36 21.13 29.79
N LEU A 79 12.75 20.84 28.54
CA LEU A 79 14.16 20.81 28.14
C LEU A 79 14.53 22.06 27.33
N PHE A 80 15.51 22.82 27.82
CA PHE A 80 16.00 24.04 27.16
C PHE A 80 17.22 23.76 26.27
N TYR A 81 17.18 24.24 25.03
CA TYR A 81 18.25 24.18 24.04
C TYR A 81 18.90 25.56 23.86
N PHE A 82 20.19 25.69 24.14
CA PHE A 82 20.89 26.97 24.06
C PHE A 82 21.02 27.52 22.63
N ASN A 83 21.05 26.66 21.60
CA ASN A 83 20.92 27.08 20.20
C ASN A 83 20.35 25.93 19.35
N ILE A 84 19.02 25.91 19.20
CA ILE A 84 18.30 24.86 18.45
C ILE A 84 18.70 24.77 16.95
N LEU A 85 19.20 25.85 16.35
CA LEU A 85 19.67 25.84 14.96
C LEU A 85 20.93 24.99 14.79
N LYS A 86 21.78 24.86 15.82
CA LYS A 86 22.88 23.89 15.83
C LYS A 86 22.39 22.43 15.93
N CYS A 87 21.23 22.20 16.57
CA CYS A 87 20.60 20.88 16.62
C CYS A 87 19.90 20.49 15.30
N ALA A 88 19.43 21.47 14.53
CA ALA A 88 18.63 21.25 13.33
C ALA A 88 19.41 20.78 12.07
N SER A 89 20.72 20.52 12.18
CA SER A 89 21.51 20.08 11.03
C SER A 89 21.23 18.60 10.67
N PRO A 90 21.19 18.21 9.38
CA PRO A 90 20.93 16.82 8.98
C PRO A 90 21.95 15.79 9.49
N LEU A 91 23.16 16.24 9.89
CA LEU A 91 24.19 15.38 10.45
C LEU A 91 23.89 15.01 11.91
N VAL A 92 23.47 16.00 12.72
CA VAL A 92 23.07 15.81 14.13
C VAL A 92 21.88 14.87 14.27
N LEU A 93 20.94 14.88 13.31
CA LEU A 93 19.81 13.95 13.26
C LEU A 93 20.20 12.48 12.97
N LEU A 94 21.44 12.21 12.53
CA LEU A 94 21.96 10.85 12.34
C LEU A 94 22.77 10.35 13.56
N GLU A 95 23.34 11.27 14.34
CA GLU A 95 24.14 10.96 15.54
C GLU A 95 23.33 11.08 16.85
N PHE A 96 22.11 11.64 16.79
CA PHE A 96 21.25 11.98 17.94
C PHE A 96 21.88 12.95 18.97
N GLN A 97 23.03 13.55 18.65
CA GLN A 97 23.84 14.33 19.58
C GLN A 97 23.91 15.81 19.15
N CYS A 98 23.13 16.68 19.81
CA CYS A 98 23.21 18.12 19.53
C CYS A 98 24.47 18.74 20.18
N PRO A 99 25.29 19.52 19.44
CA PRO A 99 26.51 20.18 19.94
C PRO A 99 26.20 21.47 20.74
N THR A 100 25.15 21.45 21.56
CA THR A 100 24.81 22.50 22.53
C THR A 100 24.34 21.84 23.80
N THR A 101 24.74 22.38 24.95
CA THR A 101 24.25 21.96 26.25
C THR A 101 22.72 21.98 26.29
N GLN A 102 22.13 20.97 26.92
CA GLN A 102 20.71 20.77 27.13
C GLN A 102 20.46 20.73 28.64
N LEU A 103 19.43 21.44 29.12
CA LEU A 103 19.19 21.61 30.56
C LEU A 103 17.69 21.54 30.89
N CYS A 104 17.33 20.76 31.91
CA CYS A 104 15.96 20.74 32.42
C CYS A 104 15.60 22.06 33.13
N VAL A 105 14.44 22.62 32.80
CA VAL A 105 13.88 23.87 33.36
C VAL A 105 12.42 23.71 33.76
N GLU A 106 11.96 24.55 34.67
CA GLU A 106 10.56 24.57 35.15
C GLU A 106 9.62 25.34 34.19
N SER A 107 10.19 26.21 33.35
CA SER A 107 9.50 27.27 32.61
C SER A 107 10.26 27.64 31.32
N CYS A 108 9.53 27.85 30.22
CA CYS A 108 10.08 28.40 28.96
C CYS A 108 9.57 29.85 28.71
N PRO A 109 10.31 30.70 27.95
CA PRO A 109 10.06 32.15 27.93
C PRO A 109 9.18 32.67 26.77
N ASP A 110 7.99 33.18 27.11
CA ASP A 110 6.95 33.68 26.17
C ASP A 110 7.29 34.82 25.18
N ARG A 111 8.35 35.61 25.41
CA ARG A 111 8.75 36.68 24.48
C ARG A 111 10.23 37.06 24.59
N HIS A 112 10.83 37.39 23.44
CA HIS A 112 12.26 37.72 23.33
C HIS A 112 12.56 39.14 23.85
N LEU A 113 12.63 39.28 25.17
CA LEU A 113 12.82 40.54 25.88
C LEU A 113 14.29 40.75 26.25
N THR A 114 14.91 41.84 25.81
CA THR A 114 16.29 42.17 26.22
C THR A 114 16.33 42.61 27.68
N LEU A 115 17.44 42.34 28.37
CA LEU A 115 17.62 42.68 29.79
C LEU A 115 17.41 44.18 30.10
N VAL A 116 17.67 45.05 29.10
CA VAL A 116 17.41 46.49 29.16
C VAL A 116 15.90 46.78 29.20
N LYS A 117 15.10 46.17 28.30
CA LYS A 117 13.62 46.26 28.38
C LYS A 117 13.09 45.67 29.68
N ALA A 118 13.66 44.56 30.16
CA ALA A 118 13.24 43.94 31.42
C ALA A 118 13.56 44.78 32.69
N LYS A 119 14.58 45.66 32.65
CA LYS A 119 14.96 46.53 33.79
C LYS A 119 14.43 47.96 33.73
N LEU A 120 14.11 48.49 32.54
CA LEU A 120 13.51 49.82 32.36
C LEU A 120 12.02 49.76 31.96
N GLY A 121 11.45 48.57 31.81
CA GLY A 121 10.04 48.34 31.47
C GLY A 121 9.08 48.38 32.67
N THR A 122 7.81 48.06 32.42
CA THR A 122 6.73 48.09 33.41
C THR A 122 6.73 46.85 34.32
N LYS A 123 6.02 46.93 35.45
CA LYS A 123 5.82 45.79 36.36
C LYS A 123 5.21 44.55 35.68
N GLU A 124 4.44 44.74 34.61
CA GLU A 124 3.78 43.65 33.89
C GLU A 124 4.76 42.75 33.15
N ASP A 125 5.86 43.30 32.61
CA ASP A 125 6.95 42.50 32.03
C ASP A 125 7.67 41.66 33.10
N HIS A 126 7.80 42.22 34.31
CA HIS A 126 8.44 41.61 35.48
C HIS A 126 7.59 40.50 36.13
N ASP A 127 6.27 40.45 35.88
CA ASP A 127 5.38 39.36 36.31
C ASP A 127 5.00 38.40 35.17
N TYR A 128 5.02 38.84 33.90
CA TYR A 128 4.85 37.98 32.72
C TYR A 128 5.94 36.91 32.64
N TYR A 129 7.20 37.29 32.89
CA TYR A 129 8.34 36.36 32.94
C TYR A 129 8.22 35.26 34.02
N ARG A 130 7.18 35.33 34.87
CA ARG A 130 6.91 34.39 35.98
C ARG A 130 5.67 33.48 35.74
N ARG A 131 5.10 33.43 34.52
CA ARG A 131 3.81 32.74 34.26
C ARG A 131 3.84 31.49 33.38
N TYR A 132 4.89 31.29 32.59
CA TYR A 132 4.91 30.26 31.54
C TYR A 132 6.00 29.22 31.84
N CYS A 133 5.77 27.91 31.80
CA CYS A 133 4.60 27.16 31.33
C CYS A 133 4.13 26.17 32.42
N LYS A 134 2.94 25.58 32.28
CA LYS A 134 2.60 24.30 32.94
C LYS A 134 1.63 23.46 32.08
N GLU A 135 1.63 22.16 32.34
CA GLU A 135 1.11 21.09 31.49
C GLU A 135 -0.40 20.83 31.65
N GLY A 136 -0.98 20.12 30.67
CA GLY A 136 -2.31 19.51 30.75
C GLY A 136 -2.74 18.88 29.42
N VAL A 137 -2.69 17.55 29.31
CA VAL A 137 -3.25 16.80 28.16
C VAL A 137 -4.40 15.94 28.66
N ASP A 138 -5.63 16.38 28.43
CA ASP A 138 -6.82 15.71 28.95
C ASP A 138 -7.12 14.40 28.21
N PHE A 139 -7.11 13.29 28.96
CA PHE A 139 -7.56 11.97 28.49
C PHE A 139 -9.03 11.94 28.05
N LEU A 140 -9.82 12.98 28.36
CA LEU A 140 -11.23 13.09 27.97
C LEU A 140 -11.44 13.11 26.44
N CYS A 141 -10.44 13.56 25.68
CA CYS A 141 -10.47 13.49 24.21
C CYS A 141 -10.55 12.03 23.69
N LEU A 142 -9.96 11.07 24.41
CA LEU A 142 -9.95 9.66 24.03
C LEU A 142 -11.36 9.05 24.07
N SER A 143 -12.18 9.40 25.08
CA SER A 143 -13.59 8.96 25.17
C SER A 143 -14.43 9.47 23.99
N SER A 144 -14.27 10.73 23.59
CA SER A 144 -14.99 11.30 22.44
C SER A 144 -14.51 10.68 21.12
N LEU A 145 -13.21 10.41 20.99
CA LEU A 145 -12.63 9.73 19.83
C LEU A 145 -13.16 8.29 19.68
N CYS A 146 -13.16 7.51 20.77
CA CYS A 146 -13.74 6.17 20.81
C CYS A 146 -15.24 6.20 20.46
N SER A 147 -15.98 7.20 20.94
CA SER A 147 -17.40 7.39 20.60
C SER A 147 -17.61 7.62 19.09
N GLY A 148 -16.79 8.47 18.47
CA GLY A 148 -16.81 8.69 17.02
C GLY A 148 -16.49 7.42 16.20
N LEU A 149 -15.53 6.61 16.66
CA LEU A 149 -15.19 5.32 16.02
C LEU A 149 -16.31 4.27 16.18
N VAL A 150 -16.98 4.23 17.34
CA VAL A 150 -18.16 3.36 17.55
C VAL A 150 -19.32 3.80 16.66
N ILE A 151 -19.57 5.10 16.51
CA ILE A 151 -20.57 5.63 15.56
C ILE A 151 -20.19 5.25 14.12
N ALA A 152 -18.93 5.39 13.72
CA ALA A 152 -18.47 4.97 12.39
C ALA A 152 -18.66 3.47 12.15
N MET A 153 -18.45 2.62 13.17
CA MET A 153 -18.73 1.17 13.11
C MET A 153 -20.24 0.90 12.96
N VAL A 154 -21.09 1.57 13.73
CA VAL A 154 -22.56 1.42 13.67
C VAL A 154 -23.10 1.90 12.31
N VAL A 155 -22.67 3.06 11.81
CA VAL A 155 -23.03 3.56 10.48
C VAL A 155 -22.56 2.60 9.38
N SER A 156 -21.36 2.03 9.50
CA SER A 156 -20.88 1.00 8.57
C SER A 156 -21.76 -0.24 8.60
N LEU A 157 -22.10 -0.76 9.79
CA LEU A 157 -22.98 -1.91 9.95
C LEU A 157 -24.38 -1.66 9.39
N ILE A 158 -24.97 -0.48 9.65
CA ILE A 158 -26.27 -0.10 9.10
C ILE A 158 -26.21 -0.05 7.56
N PHE A 159 -25.18 0.59 6.99
CA PHE A 159 -24.98 0.65 5.54
C PHE A 159 -24.92 -0.75 4.91
N ILE A 160 -24.24 -1.69 5.56
CA ILE A 160 -24.11 -3.08 5.13
C ILE A 160 -25.43 -3.86 5.28
N VAL A 161 -26.17 -3.64 6.36
CA VAL A 161 -27.51 -4.22 6.52
C VAL A 161 -28.47 -3.67 5.46
N LEU A 162 -28.31 -2.41 5.02
CA LEU A 162 -29.06 -1.86 3.89
C LEU A 162 -28.61 -2.44 2.53
N LEU A 163 -27.31 -2.72 2.32
CA LEU A 163 -26.81 -3.46 1.13
C LEU A 163 -27.52 -4.82 0.96
N ARG A 164 -27.96 -5.45 2.05
CA ARG A 164 -28.71 -6.72 2.03
C ARG A 164 -30.04 -6.62 1.28
N PHE A 165 -30.84 -5.61 1.60
CA PHE A 165 -32.24 -5.53 1.15
C PHE A 165 -32.40 -4.87 -0.22
N LEU A 166 -31.48 -3.99 -0.61
CA LEU A 166 -31.64 -3.12 -1.78
C LEU A 166 -30.45 -3.17 -2.76
N ALA A 167 -29.54 -4.15 -2.67
CA ALA A 167 -28.27 -4.25 -3.41
C ALA A 167 -28.23 -3.58 -4.80
N GLY A 168 -29.14 -3.97 -5.71
CA GLY A 168 -29.19 -3.41 -7.07
C GLY A 168 -29.64 -1.95 -7.16
N ILE A 169 -30.64 -1.55 -6.37
CA ILE A 169 -31.09 -0.16 -6.25
C ILE A 169 -30.02 0.68 -5.56
N MET A 170 -29.35 0.12 -4.55
CA MET A 170 -28.31 0.81 -3.80
C MET A 170 -27.13 1.21 -4.69
N VAL A 171 -26.64 0.36 -5.59
CA VAL A 171 -25.52 0.77 -6.47
C VAL A 171 -25.86 2.04 -7.27
N TRP A 172 -27.09 2.18 -7.76
CA TRP A 172 -27.54 3.41 -8.43
C TRP A 172 -27.67 4.59 -7.46
N VAL A 173 -28.27 4.40 -6.28
CA VAL A 173 -28.35 5.44 -5.24
C VAL A 173 -26.96 5.92 -4.80
N MET A 174 -25.98 5.02 -4.71
CA MET A 174 -24.60 5.32 -4.35
C MET A 174 -23.88 6.14 -5.42
N ILE A 175 -24.07 5.78 -6.69
CA ILE A 175 -23.54 6.54 -7.84
C ILE A 175 -24.12 7.96 -7.82
N VAL A 176 -25.45 8.09 -7.73
CA VAL A 176 -26.13 9.40 -7.69
C VAL A 176 -25.71 10.22 -6.46
N LEU A 177 -25.60 9.60 -5.29
CA LEU A 177 -25.28 10.31 -4.05
C LEU A 177 -23.83 10.82 -4.02
N VAL A 178 -22.86 10.09 -4.59
CA VAL A 178 -21.48 10.61 -4.67
C VAL A 178 -21.37 11.75 -5.69
N ILE A 179 -22.04 11.65 -6.84
CA ILE A 179 -22.17 12.75 -7.83
C ILE A 179 -22.77 14.00 -7.15
N LEU A 180 -23.82 13.84 -6.35
CA LEU A 180 -24.44 14.96 -5.61
C LEU A 180 -23.53 15.54 -4.51
N VAL A 181 -22.77 14.69 -3.79
CA VAL A 181 -21.83 15.14 -2.74
C VAL A 181 -20.64 15.88 -3.34
N ILE A 182 -20.06 15.41 -4.44
CA ILE A 182 -18.96 16.11 -5.13
C ILE A 182 -19.48 17.40 -5.78
N GLY A 183 -20.66 17.37 -6.43
CA GLY A 183 -21.31 18.56 -6.98
C GLY A 183 -21.60 19.62 -5.92
N TYR A 184 -22.08 19.23 -4.74
CA TYR A 184 -22.23 20.13 -3.59
C TYR A 184 -20.87 20.67 -3.10
N GLY A 185 -19.82 19.83 -3.08
CA GLY A 185 -18.46 20.26 -2.77
C GLY A 185 -17.93 21.32 -3.73
N ILE A 186 -18.14 21.14 -5.04
CA ILE A 186 -17.79 22.13 -6.08
C ILE A 186 -18.55 23.44 -5.84
N PHE A 187 -19.86 23.36 -5.58
CA PHE A 187 -20.69 24.53 -5.28
C PHE A 187 -20.22 25.27 -4.01
N HIS A 188 -19.91 24.54 -2.93
CA HIS A 188 -19.39 25.13 -1.69
C HIS A 188 -18.02 25.79 -1.92
N CYS A 189 -17.12 25.17 -2.68
CA CYS A 189 -15.83 25.76 -3.01
C CYS A 189 -15.97 27.02 -3.86
N TYR A 190 -16.93 27.05 -4.80
CA TYR A 190 -17.28 28.25 -5.57
C TYR A 190 -17.86 29.37 -4.67
N MET A 191 -18.77 29.04 -3.76
CA MET A 191 -19.37 30.00 -2.82
C MET A 191 -18.30 30.63 -1.91
N GLU A 192 -17.37 29.84 -1.36
CA GLU A 192 -16.31 30.37 -0.48
C GLU A 192 -15.24 31.15 -1.27
N PHE A 193 -14.91 30.69 -2.49
CA PHE A 193 -14.07 31.46 -3.42
C PHE A 193 -14.69 32.83 -3.78
N ALA A 194 -16.03 32.89 -3.88
CA ALA A 194 -16.77 34.12 -4.15
C ALA A 194 -16.92 35.02 -2.91
N SER A 195 -17.06 34.45 -1.70
CA SER A 195 -17.15 35.24 -0.46
C SER A 195 -15.81 35.91 -0.11
N LEU A 196 -14.69 35.20 -0.30
CA LEU A 196 -13.33 35.72 -0.12
C LEU A 196 -12.90 36.73 -1.20
N LYS A 197 -13.77 37.10 -2.15
CA LYS A 197 -13.45 38.00 -3.26
C LYS A 197 -13.59 39.47 -2.86
N GLY A 198 -12.64 39.95 -2.05
CA GLY A 198 -12.56 41.35 -1.61
C GLY A 198 -12.02 41.51 -0.18
N GLU A 199 -11.91 40.42 0.58
CA GLU A 199 -11.36 40.42 1.93
C GLU A 199 -9.84 40.70 1.93
N PRO A 200 -9.35 41.67 2.73
CA PRO A 200 -7.94 42.01 2.79
C PRO A 200 -7.12 40.84 3.35
N GLY A 201 -6.17 40.35 2.55
CA GLY A 201 -5.31 39.21 2.89
C GLY A 201 -5.72 37.88 2.25
N ALA A 202 -6.93 37.74 1.71
CA ALA A 202 -7.37 36.50 1.04
C ALA A 202 -6.68 36.24 -0.32
N ASP A 203 -6.02 37.25 -0.87
CA ASP A 203 -5.41 37.27 -2.21
C ASP A 203 -3.92 36.88 -2.25
N VAL A 204 -3.29 36.59 -1.09
CA VAL A 204 -1.89 36.12 -1.02
C VAL A 204 -1.72 34.75 -1.71
N THR A 205 -0.53 34.45 -2.26
CA THR A 205 -0.30 33.14 -2.86
C THR A 205 0.30 32.16 -1.86
N ILE A 206 0.06 30.86 -2.08
CA ILE A 206 0.59 29.78 -1.24
C ILE A 206 2.14 29.76 -1.21
N ARG A 207 2.81 30.40 -2.18
CA ARG A 207 4.29 30.50 -2.22
C ARG A 207 4.83 31.57 -1.26
N ASP A 208 4.08 32.62 -1.01
CA ASP A 208 4.53 33.79 -0.25
C ASP A 208 4.44 33.57 1.27
N LEU A 209 3.53 32.67 1.69
CA LEU A 209 3.31 32.28 3.10
C LEU A 209 4.32 31.28 3.65
N GLY A 210 5.08 30.61 2.78
CA GLY A 210 5.93 29.47 3.15
C GLY A 210 5.13 28.23 3.58
N ILE A 211 5.80 27.31 4.28
CA ILE A 211 5.16 26.15 4.92
C ILE A 211 4.86 26.52 6.37
N GLN A 212 3.58 26.80 6.67
CA GLN A 212 3.10 26.97 8.04
C GLN A 212 2.42 25.69 8.53
N THR A 213 2.48 25.46 9.84
CA THR A 213 1.90 24.27 10.48
C THR A 213 0.42 24.41 10.79
N ASP A 214 -0.15 25.61 10.68
CA ASP A 214 -1.59 25.84 10.85
C ASP A 214 -2.34 25.79 9.53
N PHE A 215 -3.22 24.79 9.41
CA PHE A 215 -4.05 24.59 8.23
C PHE A 215 -5.20 25.61 8.11
N SER A 216 -5.58 26.33 9.18
CA SER A 216 -6.63 27.35 9.09
C SER A 216 -6.22 28.53 8.21
N VAL A 217 -4.93 28.89 8.21
CA VAL A 217 -4.35 29.94 7.35
C VAL A 217 -4.59 29.62 5.88
N TYR A 218 -4.32 28.38 5.45
CA TYR A 218 -4.55 27.97 4.06
C TYR A 218 -6.03 27.98 3.66
N LEU A 219 -6.96 27.79 4.58
CA LEU A 219 -8.41 27.85 4.33
C LEU A 219 -8.95 29.29 4.21
N GLN A 220 -8.20 30.30 4.65
CA GLN A 220 -8.56 31.72 4.46
C GLN A 220 -8.12 32.26 3.08
N ILE A 221 -7.32 31.51 2.32
CA ILE A 221 -6.79 31.94 1.02
C ILE A 221 -7.78 31.60 -0.10
N ARG A 222 -8.16 32.59 -0.92
CA ARG A 222 -9.03 32.42 -2.09
C ARG A 222 -8.46 31.40 -3.10
N GLN A 223 -7.14 31.36 -3.27
CA GLN A 223 -6.44 30.41 -4.16
C GLN A 223 -6.67 28.94 -3.77
N THR A 224 -6.80 28.64 -2.47
CA THR A 224 -7.01 27.26 -1.98
C THR A 224 -8.37 26.71 -2.41
N TRP A 225 -9.44 27.51 -2.26
CA TRP A 225 -10.79 27.14 -2.68
C TRP A 225 -10.90 26.97 -4.20
N LEU A 226 -10.20 27.81 -4.98
CA LEU A 226 -10.09 27.63 -6.43
C LEU A 226 -9.42 26.28 -6.79
N ALA A 227 -8.34 25.92 -6.09
CA ALA A 227 -7.64 24.65 -6.31
C ALA A 227 -8.52 23.44 -5.97
N PHE A 228 -9.23 23.48 -4.83
CA PHE A 228 -10.18 22.42 -4.45
C PHE A 228 -11.33 22.29 -5.45
N MET A 229 -11.91 23.41 -5.92
CA MET A 229 -12.96 23.41 -6.95
C MET A 229 -12.49 22.72 -8.25
N ILE A 230 -11.27 23.03 -8.72
CA ILE A 230 -10.68 22.42 -9.93
C ILE A 230 -10.43 20.91 -9.71
N ILE A 231 -9.87 20.51 -8.58
CA ILE A 231 -9.60 19.10 -8.27
C ILE A 231 -10.90 18.29 -8.21
N LEU A 232 -11.93 18.79 -7.53
CA LEU A 232 -13.23 18.13 -7.44
C LEU A 232 -13.91 18.02 -8.81
N ALA A 233 -13.85 19.07 -9.64
CA ALA A 233 -14.40 19.03 -11.00
C ALA A 233 -13.71 17.99 -11.90
N ILE A 234 -12.38 17.86 -11.81
CA ILE A 234 -11.62 16.82 -12.55
C ILE A 234 -12.01 15.42 -12.06
N VAL A 235 -12.12 15.21 -10.75
CA VAL A 235 -12.54 13.92 -10.17
C VAL A 235 -13.96 13.54 -10.60
N GLU A 236 -14.89 14.48 -10.60
CA GLU A 236 -16.28 14.28 -11.02
C GLU A 236 -16.37 13.86 -12.50
N VAL A 237 -15.67 14.57 -13.39
CA VAL A 237 -15.61 14.22 -14.83
C VAL A 237 -15.01 12.82 -15.03
N ILE A 238 -13.96 12.45 -14.30
CA ILE A 238 -13.37 11.10 -14.37
C ILE A 238 -14.38 10.03 -13.91
N ILE A 239 -15.12 10.27 -12.82
CA ILE A 239 -16.16 9.34 -12.32
C ILE A 239 -17.27 9.16 -13.36
N ILE A 240 -17.79 10.25 -13.93
CA ILE A 240 -18.84 10.21 -14.96
C ILE A 240 -18.36 9.44 -16.21
N LEU A 241 -17.14 9.72 -16.69
CA LEU A 241 -16.57 9.02 -17.85
C LEU A 241 -16.41 7.51 -17.58
N LEU A 242 -15.88 7.12 -16.41
CA LEU A 242 -15.75 5.72 -16.02
C LEU A 242 -17.12 5.01 -16.01
N LEU A 243 -18.15 5.64 -15.45
CA LEU A 243 -19.51 5.08 -15.41
C LEU A 243 -20.12 4.91 -16.81
N ILE A 244 -19.89 5.86 -17.72
CA ILE A 244 -20.38 5.80 -19.11
C ILE A 244 -19.67 4.68 -19.89
N PHE A 245 -18.33 4.63 -19.87
CA PHE A 245 -17.56 3.62 -20.60
C PHE A 245 -17.80 2.20 -20.05
N LEU A 246 -17.89 2.05 -18.73
CA LEU A 246 -18.05 0.75 -18.08
C LEU A 246 -19.52 0.27 -18.01
N ARG A 247 -20.50 1.02 -18.52
CA ARG A 247 -21.95 0.74 -18.38
C ARG A 247 -22.38 -0.71 -18.64
N LYS A 248 -21.83 -1.38 -19.67
CA LYS A 248 -22.13 -2.81 -19.95
C LYS A 248 -21.61 -3.73 -18.85
N ARG A 249 -20.40 -3.44 -18.33
CA ARG A 249 -19.72 -4.23 -17.30
C ARG A 249 -20.26 -3.94 -15.90
N LEU A 250 -20.72 -2.71 -15.66
CA LEU A 250 -21.42 -2.27 -14.45
C LEU A 250 -22.66 -3.13 -14.16
N LEU A 251 -23.48 -3.43 -15.16
CA LEU A 251 -24.66 -4.29 -15.00
C LEU A 251 -24.30 -5.71 -14.53
N ILE A 252 -23.20 -6.27 -15.02
CA ILE A 252 -22.71 -7.60 -14.61
C ILE A 252 -22.16 -7.56 -13.18
N ALA A 253 -21.40 -6.50 -12.83
CA ALA A 253 -20.90 -6.31 -11.47
C ALA A 253 -22.06 -6.13 -10.46
N ILE A 254 -23.13 -5.42 -10.85
CA ILE A 254 -24.37 -5.32 -10.06
C ILE A 254 -25.01 -6.71 -9.85
N ALA A 255 -25.01 -7.58 -10.86
CA ALA A 255 -25.52 -8.95 -10.72
C ALA A 255 -24.66 -9.81 -9.76
N LEU A 256 -23.32 -9.72 -9.84
CA LEU A 256 -22.43 -10.37 -8.87
C LEU A 256 -22.60 -9.81 -7.45
N ILE A 257 -22.78 -8.50 -7.30
CA ILE A 257 -23.02 -7.85 -5.99
C ILE A 257 -24.40 -8.26 -5.43
N LYS A 258 -25.43 -8.43 -6.27
CA LYS A 258 -26.75 -8.96 -5.88
C LYS A 258 -26.62 -10.39 -5.32
N GLU A 259 -25.85 -11.26 -5.99
CA GLU A 259 -25.60 -12.63 -5.53
C GLU A 259 -24.68 -12.71 -4.31
N ALA A 260 -23.66 -11.85 -4.22
CA ALA A 260 -22.84 -11.72 -3.00
C ALA A 260 -23.68 -11.23 -1.81
N SER A 261 -24.63 -10.32 -2.04
CA SER A 261 -25.56 -9.86 -1.00
C SER A 261 -26.55 -10.97 -0.58
N ARG A 262 -27.02 -11.82 -1.51
CA ARG A 262 -27.74 -13.06 -1.18
C ARG A 262 -26.87 -14.02 -0.35
N ALA A 263 -25.63 -14.29 -0.77
CA ALA A 263 -24.69 -15.18 -0.07
C ALA A 263 -24.42 -14.72 1.37
N ILE A 264 -24.05 -13.45 1.56
CA ILE A 264 -23.91 -12.81 2.86
C ILE A 264 -25.23 -12.85 3.64
N GLY A 265 -26.36 -12.69 2.95
CA GLY A 265 -27.73 -12.81 3.46
C GLY A 265 -28.05 -14.15 4.15
N HIS A 266 -27.44 -15.25 3.70
CA HIS A 266 -27.47 -16.57 4.38
C HIS A 266 -26.30 -16.73 5.37
N VAL A 267 -25.11 -16.25 5.03
CA VAL A 267 -23.87 -16.35 5.83
C VAL A 267 -23.72 -15.11 6.74
N MET A 268 -24.75 -14.78 7.51
CA MET A 268 -24.82 -13.50 8.27
C MET A 268 -23.65 -13.29 9.25
N SER A 269 -23.11 -14.37 9.82
CA SER A 269 -21.92 -14.33 10.69
C SER A 269 -20.66 -13.78 10.01
N SER A 270 -20.61 -13.73 8.67
CA SER A 270 -19.47 -13.16 7.93
C SER A 270 -19.30 -11.65 8.20
N LEU A 271 -20.39 -10.94 8.50
CA LEU A 271 -20.37 -9.50 8.76
C LEU A 271 -19.65 -9.13 10.07
N PHE A 272 -19.57 -10.05 11.03
CA PHE A 272 -18.84 -9.84 12.29
C PHE A 272 -17.36 -10.26 12.20
N TYR A 273 -16.96 -10.98 11.15
CA TYR A 273 -15.59 -11.45 10.97
C TYR A 273 -14.52 -10.33 10.88
N PRO A 274 -14.81 -9.15 10.30
CA PRO A 274 -13.90 -8.00 10.37
C PRO A 274 -13.52 -7.61 11.80
N LEU A 275 -14.41 -7.74 12.78
CA LEU A 275 -14.12 -7.41 14.19
C LEU A 275 -13.06 -8.35 14.78
N LEU A 276 -13.14 -9.65 14.48
CA LEU A 276 -12.10 -10.62 14.84
C LEU A 276 -10.76 -10.29 14.13
N THR A 277 -10.83 -9.88 12.87
CA THR A 277 -9.63 -9.51 12.09
C THR A 277 -8.97 -8.25 12.64
N PHE A 278 -9.74 -7.22 13.00
CA PHE A 278 -9.25 -6.01 13.65
C PHE A 278 -8.68 -6.30 15.04
N ALA A 279 -9.32 -7.15 15.85
CA ALA A 279 -8.79 -7.54 17.16
C ALA A 279 -7.43 -8.24 17.04
N LEU A 280 -7.31 -9.21 16.13
CA LEU A 280 -6.05 -9.92 15.88
C LEU A 280 -4.96 -9.00 15.32
N LEU A 281 -5.29 -8.12 14.37
CA LEU A 281 -4.34 -7.11 13.87
C LEU A 281 -3.95 -6.10 14.94
N SER A 282 -4.86 -5.68 15.81
CA SER A 282 -4.57 -4.79 16.93
C SER A 282 -3.58 -5.43 17.90
N VAL A 283 -3.74 -6.72 18.24
CA VAL A 283 -2.77 -7.44 19.07
C VAL A 283 -1.38 -7.46 18.42
N VAL A 284 -1.29 -7.73 17.12
CA VAL A 284 -0.02 -7.72 16.36
C VAL A 284 0.61 -6.31 16.34
N ILE A 285 -0.17 -5.26 16.08
CA ILE A 285 0.30 -3.87 16.07
C ILE A 285 0.78 -3.43 17.45
N THR A 286 0.00 -3.69 18.51
CA THR A 286 0.34 -3.33 19.89
C THR A 286 1.60 -4.06 20.35
N TYR A 287 1.72 -5.37 20.10
CA TYR A 287 2.91 -6.14 20.45
C TYR A 287 4.16 -5.64 19.73
N TRP A 288 4.06 -5.37 18.42
CA TRP A 288 5.15 -4.79 17.63
C TRP A 288 5.57 -3.41 18.14
N ALA A 289 4.60 -2.53 18.43
CA ALA A 289 4.86 -1.16 18.85
C ALA A 289 5.55 -1.10 20.23
N ILE A 290 5.06 -1.88 21.21
CA ILE A 290 5.70 -1.99 22.52
C ILE A 290 7.12 -2.57 22.35
N THR A 291 7.27 -3.67 21.61
CA THR A 291 8.59 -4.28 21.37
C THR A 291 9.55 -3.33 20.65
N ALA A 292 9.06 -2.49 19.72
CA ALA A 292 9.86 -1.48 19.03
C ALA A 292 10.35 -0.37 19.97
N VAL A 293 9.48 0.17 20.83
CA VAL A 293 9.83 1.20 21.82
C VAL A 293 10.82 0.68 22.87
N PHE A 294 10.65 -0.56 23.33
CA PHE A 294 11.60 -1.16 24.26
C PHE A 294 12.95 -1.48 23.58
N LEU A 295 12.95 -2.00 22.34
CA LEU A 295 14.19 -2.23 21.57
C LEU A 295 14.94 -0.92 21.24
N SER A 296 14.25 0.19 20.97
CA SER A 296 14.93 1.49 20.72
C SER A 296 15.49 2.12 21.99
N THR A 297 14.97 1.75 23.17
CA THR A 297 15.38 2.30 24.47
C THR A 297 16.33 1.39 25.27
N SER A 298 16.69 0.22 24.74
CA SER A 298 17.58 -0.72 25.45
C SER A 298 19.07 -0.35 25.41
N ASN A 299 19.46 0.77 24.78
CA ASN A 299 20.83 1.26 24.86
C ASN A 299 21.10 1.94 26.21
N GLU A 300 22.27 1.69 26.79
CA GLU A 300 22.78 2.28 28.03
C GLU A 300 23.35 3.70 27.79
N GLN A 301 23.60 4.45 28.86
CA GLN A 301 24.14 5.81 28.76
C GLN A 301 25.68 5.76 28.70
N VAL A 302 26.26 6.16 27.57
CA VAL A 302 27.72 6.27 27.42
C VAL A 302 28.15 7.71 27.71
N TYR A 303 28.96 7.88 28.75
CA TYR A 303 29.55 9.16 29.13
C TYR A 303 30.98 9.26 28.59
N LYS A 304 31.39 10.46 28.16
CA LYS A 304 32.75 10.73 27.66
C LYS A 304 33.34 12.00 28.26
N VAL A 305 34.66 12.05 28.27
CA VAL A 305 35.43 13.22 28.72
C VAL A 305 35.40 14.30 27.64
N PHE A 306 34.92 15.49 27.98
CA PHE A 306 34.96 16.70 27.16
C PHE A 306 35.75 17.78 27.89
N ASN A 307 36.57 18.56 27.18
CA ASN A 307 37.31 19.69 27.76
C ASN A 307 37.59 20.76 26.68
N ASN A 308 38.30 21.85 27.02
CA ASN A 308 38.54 22.98 26.12
C ASN A 308 40.02 23.22 25.77
N SER A 309 40.93 22.41 26.33
CA SER A 309 42.38 22.43 26.09
C SER A 309 42.89 21.06 25.61
N ASP A 310 44.18 20.89 25.33
CA ASP A 310 44.72 19.58 24.93
C ASP A 310 44.83 18.62 26.12
N CYS A 311 43.81 17.79 26.33
CA CYS A 311 43.79 16.73 27.33
C CYS A 311 44.09 15.35 26.71
N PRO A 312 45.05 14.55 27.26
CA PRO A 312 45.35 13.20 26.75
C PRO A 312 44.18 12.22 26.77
N TYR A 313 43.18 12.45 27.63
CA TYR A 313 41.99 11.61 27.80
C TYR A 313 40.76 12.14 27.06
N SER A 314 40.92 13.12 26.16
CA SER A 314 39.78 13.74 25.46
C SER A 314 39.01 12.72 24.63
N ARG A 315 37.68 12.66 24.82
CA ARG A 315 36.75 11.68 24.24
C ARG A 315 36.88 10.24 24.76
N ASP A 316 37.71 9.95 25.77
CA ASP A 316 37.67 8.64 26.44
C ASP A 316 36.34 8.43 27.18
N THR A 317 35.98 7.16 27.40
CA THR A 317 34.78 6.79 28.17
C THR A 317 35.03 6.97 29.67
N CYS A 318 34.08 7.56 30.38
CA CYS A 318 34.20 7.87 31.81
C CYS A 318 32.94 7.44 32.59
N ASP A 319 33.06 7.35 33.91
CA ASP A 319 31.92 7.17 34.82
C ASP A 319 31.71 8.47 35.62
N PRO A 320 30.55 9.15 35.50
CA PRO A 320 30.30 10.41 36.19
C PRO A 320 30.25 10.28 37.72
N ALA A 321 30.06 9.08 38.28
CA ALA A 321 30.06 8.86 39.73
C ALA A 321 31.48 8.86 40.33
N THR A 322 32.49 8.40 39.57
CA THR A 322 33.90 8.30 40.02
C THR A 322 34.82 9.36 39.42
N PHE A 323 34.40 10.06 38.36
CA PHE A 323 35.23 11.00 37.60
C PHE A 323 35.97 12.05 38.44
N ASN A 324 35.29 12.71 39.39
CA ASN A 324 35.88 13.74 40.27
C ASN A 324 36.98 13.21 41.22
N SER A 325 37.10 11.89 41.35
CA SER A 325 38.15 11.20 42.11
C SER A 325 39.17 10.46 41.23
N SER A 326 39.03 10.57 39.91
CA SER A 326 39.90 9.90 38.94
C SER A 326 41.15 10.71 38.61
N ASN A 327 42.21 10.03 38.17
CA ASN A 327 43.41 10.69 37.64
C ASN A 327 43.12 11.61 36.45
N VAL A 328 42.02 11.41 35.71
CA VAL A 328 41.64 12.26 34.56
C VAL A 328 41.33 13.68 35.03
N SER A 329 40.56 13.83 36.11
CA SER A 329 40.24 15.15 36.68
C SER A 329 41.46 15.83 37.33
N ALA A 330 42.44 15.05 37.81
CA ALA A 330 43.70 15.56 38.34
C ALA A 330 44.71 15.99 37.25
N VAL A 331 44.66 15.39 36.06
CA VAL A 331 45.53 15.73 34.91
C VAL A 331 44.92 16.81 34.03
N CYS A 332 43.60 16.80 33.85
CA CYS A 332 42.84 17.74 33.01
C CYS A 332 41.79 18.48 33.87
N PRO A 333 42.15 19.59 34.54
CA PRO A 333 41.25 20.28 35.47
C PRO A 333 40.11 21.06 34.79
N ASP A 334 40.12 21.16 33.45
CA ASP A 334 39.05 21.74 32.63
C ASP A 334 38.10 20.69 32.03
N ALA A 335 38.29 19.41 32.36
CA ALA A 335 37.53 18.31 31.79
C ALA A 335 36.27 17.99 32.58
N GLU A 336 35.16 17.76 31.88
CA GLU A 336 33.89 17.26 32.42
C GLU A 336 33.54 15.90 31.81
N CYS A 337 33.05 14.97 32.63
CA CYS A 337 32.44 13.72 32.17
C CYS A 337 30.95 13.97 31.84
N LEU A 338 30.62 14.06 30.55
CA LEU A 338 29.28 14.40 30.07
C LEU A 338 28.66 13.24 29.30
N PHE A 339 27.33 13.21 29.24
CA PHE A 339 26.61 12.23 28.43
C PHE A 339 26.91 12.46 26.94
N ALA A 340 27.38 11.43 26.25
CA ALA A 340 27.72 11.49 24.84
C ALA A 340 26.57 10.96 23.97
N PHE A 341 26.22 9.68 24.13
CA PHE A 341 25.16 9.01 23.36
C PHE A 341 24.63 7.77 24.08
N TYR A 342 23.48 7.27 23.62
CA TYR A 342 22.93 5.99 24.05
C TYR A 342 23.57 4.83 23.26
N GLY A 343 24.39 4.00 23.92
CA GLY A 343 25.15 2.90 23.32
C GLY A 343 25.27 1.68 24.24
N GLY A 344 26.31 0.85 24.08
CA GLY A 344 26.60 -0.26 25.00
C GLY A 344 27.44 -1.36 24.36
N GLU A 345 28.28 -2.03 25.16
CA GLU A 345 29.29 -3.00 24.68
C GLU A 345 28.87 -4.47 24.85
N THR A 346 27.78 -4.73 25.57
CA THR A 346 27.26 -6.09 25.78
C THR A 346 26.87 -6.77 24.46
N VAL A 347 26.91 -8.11 24.47
CA VAL A 347 26.50 -8.95 23.33
C VAL A 347 25.08 -8.62 22.84
N TYR A 348 24.19 -8.21 23.75
CA TYR A 348 22.82 -7.82 23.40
C TYR A 348 22.77 -6.55 22.54
N HIS A 349 23.48 -5.47 22.89
CA HIS A 349 23.48 -4.24 22.06
C HIS A 349 24.08 -4.49 20.68
N ARG A 350 25.10 -5.36 20.58
CA ARG A 350 25.68 -5.78 19.28
C ARG A 350 24.66 -6.44 18.35
N TYR A 351 23.65 -7.12 18.88
CA TYR A 351 22.56 -7.75 18.10
C TYR A 351 21.26 -6.94 18.08
N LEU A 352 21.20 -5.76 18.71
CA LEU A 352 19.99 -4.96 18.82
C LEU A 352 19.41 -4.52 17.46
N ILE A 353 20.28 -4.20 16.49
CA ILE A 353 19.88 -3.92 15.10
C ILE A 353 19.22 -5.15 14.45
N LEU A 354 19.74 -6.36 14.70
CA LEU A 354 19.15 -7.61 14.21
C LEU A 354 17.78 -7.86 14.85
N PHE A 355 17.62 -7.60 16.15
CA PHE A 355 16.32 -7.69 16.83
C PHE A 355 15.30 -6.66 16.30
N GLN A 356 15.74 -5.45 15.93
CA GLN A 356 14.87 -4.46 15.28
C GLN A 356 14.39 -4.93 13.89
N PHE A 357 15.29 -5.43 13.04
CA PHE A 357 14.90 -6.02 11.74
C PHE A 357 13.97 -7.23 11.91
N TYR A 358 14.26 -8.10 12.88
CA TYR A 358 13.44 -9.25 13.20
C TYR A 358 12.03 -8.85 13.67
N ASN A 359 11.91 -7.84 14.54
CA ASN A 359 10.62 -7.29 14.98
C ASN A 359 9.78 -6.75 13.82
N VAL A 360 10.39 -6.00 12.89
CA VAL A 360 9.71 -5.48 11.69
C VAL A 360 9.29 -6.62 10.75
N PHE A 361 10.14 -7.62 10.52
CA PHE A 361 9.81 -8.77 9.67
C PHE A 361 8.68 -9.62 10.25
N LEU A 362 8.72 -9.92 11.56
CA LEU A 362 7.67 -10.68 12.25
C LEU A 362 6.34 -9.91 12.26
N PHE A 363 6.35 -8.59 12.41
CA PHE A 363 5.15 -7.77 12.26
C PHE A 363 4.49 -7.94 10.88
N PHE A 364 5.26 -7.79 9.80
CA PHE A 364 4.73 -8.01 8.44
C PHE A 364 4.23 -9.45 8.25
N TRP A 365 4.95 -10.45 8.77
CA TRP A 365 4.53 -11.84 8.62
C TRP A 365 3.23 -12.13 9.38
N CYS A 366 3.12 -11.71 10.64
CA CYS A 366 1.93 -11.89 11.46
C CYS A 366 0.71 -11.15 10.89
N ALA A 367 0.87 -9.90 10.42
CA ALA A 367 -0.22 -9.13 9.82
C ALA A 367 -0.73 -9.78 8.51
N ASN A 368 0.18 -10.29 7.67
CA ASN A 368 -0.21 -11.04 6.48
C ASN A 368 -0.82 -12.41 6.81
N PHE A 369 -0.38 -13.08 7.88
CA PHE A 369 -0.98 -14.34 8.35
C PHE A 369 -2.43 -14.14 8.83
N VAL A 370 -2.69 -13.12 9.65
CA VAL A 370 -4.05 -12.76 10.10
C VAL A 370 -4.95 -12.41 8.91
N THR A 371 -4.40 -11.71 7.91
CA THR A 371 -5.12 -11.41 6.66
C THR A 371 -5.44 -12.68 5.88
N ALA A 372 -4.47 -13.58 5.68
CA ALA A 372 -4.65 -14.87 5.01
C ALA A 372 -5.69 -15.76 5.71
N LEU A 373 -5.70 -15.77 7.05
CA LEU A 373 -6.68 -16.47 7.87
C LEU A 373 -8.11 -15.98 7.59
N GLY A 374 -8.29 -14.67 7.44
CA GLY A 374 -9.57 -14.10 7.02
C GLY A 374 -9.97 -14.52 5.60
N GLN A 375 -9.04 -14.46 4.64
CA GLN A 375 -9.32 -14.81 3.24
C GLN A 375 -9.72 -16.30 3.09
N VAL A 376 -9.01 -17.22 3.73
CA VAL A 376 -9.36 -18.67 3.72
C VAL A 376 -10.67 -18.94 4.48
N THR A 377 -10.88 -18.29 5.62
CA THR A 377 -12.10 -18.49 6.42
C THR A 377 -13.35 -18.04 5.67
N LEU A 378 -13.34 -16.81 5.14
CA LEU A 378 -14.47 -16.23 4.40
C LEU A 378 -14.76 -17.02 3.12
N SER A 379 -13.74 -17.32 2.31
CA SER A 379 -13.92 -18.08 1.07
C SER A 379 -14.45 -19.49 1.33
N GLY A 380 -13.96 -20.19 2.36
CA GLY A 380 -14.48 -21.52 2.72
C GLY A 380 -15.91 -21.51 3.26
N ALA A 381 -16.43 -20.36 3.69
CA ALA A 381 -17.84 -20.20 4.07
C ALA A 381 -18.71 -19.84 2.84
N PHE A 382 -18.27 -18.92 1.98
CA PHE A 382 -19.00 -18.53 0.77
C PHE A 382 -19.00 -19.63 -0.30
N ALA A 383 -17.95 -20.45 -0.39
CA ALA A 383 -17.96 -21.66 -1.23
C ALA A 383 -18.96 -22.70 -0.71
N SER A 384 -19.14 -22.84 0.62
CA SER A 384 -20.20 -23.69 1.20
C SER A 384 -21.62 -23.15 0.92
N TYR A 385 -21.78 -21.85 0.65
CA TYR A 385 -23.04 -21.32 0.10
C TYR A 385 -23.18 -21.59 -1.41
N TYR A 386 -22.12 -21.40 -2.20
CA TYR A 386 -22.17 -21.56 -3.66
C TYR A 386 -22.64 -22.96 -4.04
N TRP A 387 -21.90 -23.97 -3.58
CA TRP A 387 -22.07 -25.39 -3.92
C TRP A 387 -23.20 -26.11 -3.15
N ALA A 388 -24.07 -25.38 -2.45
CA ALA A 388 -25.28 -25.90 -1.83
C ALA A 388 -26.45 -25.87 -2.84
N TYR A 389 -27.07 -27.01 -3.17
CA TYR A 389 -28.23 -27.01 -4.08
C TYR A 389 -29.49 -26.48 -3.37
N LYS A 390 -29.78 -26.97 -2.17
CA LYS A 390 -30.86 -26.47 -1.31
C LYS A 390 -30.31 -25.42 -0.35
N LYS A 391 -30.63 -24.16 -0.61
CA LYS A 391 -30.28 -23.01 0.24
C LYS A 391 -31.52 -22.69 1.10
N PRO A 392 -31.50 -22.80 2.45
CA PRO A 392 -30.32 -22.92 3.31
C PRO A 392 -29.92 -24.36 3.72
N ASP A 393 -30.74 -25.38 3.48
CA ASP A 393 -30.63 -26.71 4.13
C ASP A 393 -29.28 -27.43 3.97
N ASP A 394 -28.63 -27.30 2.80
CA ASP A 394 -27.31 -27.89 2.51
C ASP A 394 -26.14 -27.06 3.10
N ILE A 395 -26.40 -25.88 3.67
CA ILE A 395 -25.37 -24.97 4.22
C ILE A 395 -25.06 -25.34 5.69
N PRO A 396 -23.78 -25.50 6.08
CA PRO A 396 -23.42 -25.74 7.48
C PRO A 396 -23.91 -24.62 8.40
N ALA A 397 -24.60 -24.95 9.50
CA ALA A 397 -25.25 -23.99 10.41
C ALA A 397 -24.31 -22.92 11.00
N TYR A 398 -23.02 -23.24 11.17
CA TYR A 398 -21.98 -22.30 11.62
C TYR A 398 -20.85 -22.24 10.59
N PRO A 399 -21.09 -21.64 9.41
CA PRO A 399 -20.20 -21.81 8.26
C PRO A 399 -18.86 -21.11 8.46
N ILE A 400 -18.85 -19.94 9.10
CA ILE A 400 -17.65 -19.18 9.45
C ILE A 400 -16.79 -19.93 10.47
N PHE A 401 -17.38 -20.41 11.58
CA PHE A 401 -16.62 -21.13 12.61
C PHE A 401 -16.10 -22.49 12.11
N SER A 402 -16.90 -23.22 11.32
CA SER A 402 -16.46 -24.44 10.63
C SER A 402 -15.28 -24.15 9.69
N SER A 403 -15.37 -23.08 8.89
CA SER A 403 -14.30 -22.69 7.98
C SER A 403 -13.02 -22.26 8.71
N LEU A 404 -13.14 -21.46 9.77
CA LEU A 404 -12.03 -21.03 10.63
C LEU A 404 -11.34 -22.23 11.29
N GLY A 405 -12.13 -23.17 11.82
CA GLY A 405 -11.63 -24.41 12.41
C GLY A 405 -10.85 -25.27 11.40
N ARG A 406 -11.34 -25.39 10.16
CA ARG A 406 -10.59 -26.07 9.08
C ARG A 406 -9.29 -25.35 8.74
N ALA A 407 -9.33 -24.01 8.62
CA ALA A 407 -8.16 -23.19 8.28
C ALA A 407 -7.05 -23.35 9.33
N LEU A 408 -7.38 -23.18 10.62
CA LEU A 408 -6.42 -23.30 11.72
C LEU A 408 -5.91 -24.73 11.91
N ARG A 409 -6.79 -25.74 11.85
CA ARG A 409 -6.42 -27.14 12.13
C ARG A 409 -5.58 -27.78 11.02
N TYR A 410 -5.88 -27.49 9.76
CA TYR A 410 -5.28 -28.20 8.63
C TYR A 410 -4.34 -27.31 7.78
N HIS A 411 -4.60 -26.00 7.68
CA HIS A 411 -3.97 -25.17 6.64
C HIS A 411 -3.04 -24.08 7.17
N THR A 412 -2.84 -23.96 8.49
CA THR A 412 -1.91 -22.99 9.11
C THR A 412 -0.54 -22.94 8.44
N GLY A 413 0.02 -24.08 7.97
CA GLY A 413 1.27 -24.09 7.20
C GLY A 413 1.17 -23.37 5.86
N SER A 414 0.08 -23.57 5.11
CA SER A 414 -0.16 -22.92 3.81
C SER A 414 -0.43 -21.42 3.96
N LEU A 415 -1.13 -21.02 5.02
CA LEU A 415 -1.34 -19.61 5.40
C LEU A 415 0.00 -18.97 5.79
N ALA A 416 0.83 -19.66 6.59
CA ALA A 416 2.15 -19.21 6.98
C ALA A 416 3.10 -19.06 5.77
N PHE A 417 3.08 -19.99 4.82
CA PHE A 417 3.92 -19.93 3.62
C PHE A 417 3.51 -18.80 2.67
N GLY A 418 2.22 -18.66 2.35
CA GLY A 418 1.74 -17.57 1.51
C GLY A 418 1.99 -16.17 2.13
N SER A 419 1.81 -16.05 3.44
CA SER A 419 2.13 -14.82 4.18
C SER A 419 3.63 -14.54 4.32
N LEU A 420 4.48 -15.57 4.34
CA LEU A 420 5.95 -15.45 4.34
C LEU A 420 6.48 -14.87 3.02
N ILE A 421 6.00 -15.39 1.88
CA ILE A 421 6.39 -14.86 0.55
C ILE A 421 6.04 -13.37 0.46
N LEU A 422 4.86 -12.99 0.97
CA LEU A 422 4.39 -11.61 0.93
C LEU A 422 5.14 -10.70 1.92
N SER A 423 5.45 -11.17 3.14
CA SER A 423 6.20 -10.36 4.12
C SER A 423 7.63 -10.10 3.67
N LEU A 424 8.30 -11.07 3.03
CA LEU A 424 9.63 -10.88 2.44
C LEU A 424 9.63 -9.80 1.37
N VAL A 425 8.67 -9.83 0.43
CA VAL A 425 8.53 -8.81 -0.63
C VAL A 425 8.25 -7.42 -0.02
N GLN A 426 7.43 -7.35 1.03
CA GLN A 426 7.13 -6.08 1.71
C GLN A 426 8.32 -5.51 2.49
N VAL A 427 9.10 -6.34 3.20
CA VAL A 427 10.32 -5.89 3.90
C VAL A 427 11.36 -5.39 2.89
N ILE A 428 11.54 -6.05 1.75
CA ILE A 428 12.44 -5.55 0.69
C ILE A 428 11.93 -4.21 0.15
N ARG A 429 10.62 -4.05 -0.10
CA ARG A 429 10.05 -2.77 -0.54
C ARG A 429 10.28 -1.64 0.47
N VAL A 430 10.11 -1.90 1.77
CA VAL A 430 10.38 -0.91 2.83
C VAL A 430 11.87 -0.56 2.89
N LEU A 431 12.76 -1.55 2.74
CA LEU A 431 14.21 -1.33 2.70
C LEU A 431 14.62 -0.48 1.49
N LEU A 432 14.06 -0.73 0.31
CA LEU A 432 14.30 0.09 -0.90
C LEU A 432 13.82 1.55 -0.73
N GLU A 433 12.73 1.77 0.01
CA GLU A 433 12.24 3.11 0.33
C GLU A 433 13.17 3.84 1.32
N TYR A 434 13.63 3.16 2.36
CA TYR A 434 14.62 3.69 3.30
C TYR A 434 15.97 3.98 2.64
N LEU A 435 16.47 3.08 1.80
CA LEU A 435 17.72 3.26 1.05
C LEU A 435 17.64 4.47 0.12
N ASP A 436 16.52 4.66 -0.59
CA ASP A 436 16.33 5.84 -1.44
C ASP A 436 16.31 7.12 -0.62
N HIS A 437 15.62 7.12 0.52
CA HIS A 437 15.65 8.26 1.44
C HIS A 437 17.08 8.61 1.88
N LYS A 438 17.90 7.60 2.22
CA LYS A 438 19.30 7.79 2.63
C LYS A 438 20.22 8.18 1.47
N LEU A 439 19.91 7.74 0.24
CA LEU A 439 20.69 8.02 -0.98
C LEU A 439 20.29 9.33 -1.69
N LYS A 440 19.28 10.07 -1.20
CA LYS A 440 18.94 11.42 -1.72
C LYS A 440 20.16 12.35 -1.77
N GLY A 441 21.02 12.33 -0.75
CA GLY A 441 22.26 13.12 -0.70
C GLY A 441 23.42 12.63 -1.59
N ALA A 442 23.36 11.40 -2.12
CA ALA A 442 24.41 10.86 -2.99
C ALA A 442 24.18 11.27 -4.46
N ASN A 443 25.24 11.71 -5.16
CA ASN A 443 25.10 12.26 -6.53
C ASN A 443 25.15 11.21 -7.67
N ASN A 444 25.10 9.92 -7.32
CA ASN A 444 25.24 8.80 -8.27
C ASN A 444 23.96 8.56 -9.08
N LYS A 445 23.86 9.18 -10.26
CA LYS A 445 22.70 9.07 -11.18
C LYS A 445 22.30 7.62 -11.49
N CYS A 446 23.28 6.74 -11.76
CA CYS A 446 23.03 5.32 -12.05
C CYS A 446 22.36 4.59 -10.86
N ALA A 447 22.85 4.83 -9.63
CA ALA A 447 22.25 4.23 -8.42
C ALA A 447 20.80 4.68 -8.21
N LYS A 448 20.50 5.98 -8.43
CA LYS A 448 19.14 6.53 -8.34
C LYS A 448 18.20 5.94 -9.41
N PHE A 449 18.68 5.72 -10.64
CA PHE A 449 17.93 5.02 -11.68
C PHE A 449 17.65 3.56 -11.33
N MET A 450 18.68 2.79 -10.96
CA MET A 450 18.55 1.38 -10.56
C MET A 450 17.59 1.20 -9.39
N LEU A 451 17.68 2.06 -8.38
CA LEU A 451 16.80 2.02 -7.21
C LEU A 451 15.34 2.36 -7.55
N SER A 452 15.12 3.30 -8.47
CA SER A 452 13.78 3.61 -9.00
C SER A 452 13.18 2.43 -9.78
N CYS A 453 14.00 1.75 -10.60
CA CYS A 453 13.62 0.52 -11.29
C CYS A 453 13.25 -0.59 -10.30
N MET A 454 14.11 -0.85 -9.29
CA MET A 454 13.83 -1.84 -8.24
C MET A 454 12.55 -1.53 -7.45
N LYS A 455 12.30 -0.26 -7.08
CA LYS A 455 11.04 0.14 -6.43
C LYS A 455 9.82 -0.23 -7.29
N CYS A 456 9.86 0.04 -8.59
CA CYS A 456 8.80 -0.34 -9.52
C CYS A 456 8.61 -1.87 -9.58
N CYS A 457 9.70 -2.62 -9.79
CA CYS A 457 9.68 -4.09 -9.86
C CYS A 457 9.13 -4.73 -8.58
N PHE A 458 9.56 -4.29 -7.39
CA PHE A 458 9.07 -4.82 -6.12
C PHE A 458 7.63 -4.39 -5.79
N TRP A 459 7.18 -3.21 -6.25
CA TRP A 459 5.77 -2.83 -6.16
C TRP A 459 4.88 -3.71 -7.06
N CYS A 460 5.30 -3.95 -8.31
CA CYS A 460 4.62 -4.89 -9.21
C CYS A 460 4.60 -6.31 -8.66
N LEU A 461 5.71 -6.77 -8.06
CA LEU A 461 5.80 -8.07 -7.41
C LEU A 461 4.86 -8.18 -6.20
N GLU A 462 4.78 -7.15 -5.33
CA GLU A 462 3.85 -7.13 -4.20
C GLU A 462 2.39 -7.25 -4.67
N LYS A 463 2.03 -6.57 -5.76
CA LYS A 463 0.69 -6.67 -6.38
C LYS A 463 0.43 -8.07 -6.95
N CYS A 464 1.40 -8.64 -7.66
CA CYS A 464 1.31 -9.99 -8.23
C CYS A 464 1.16 -11.07 -7.15
N ILE A 465 2.00 -11.04 -6.11
CA ILE A 465 1.94 -11.97 -4.97
C ILE A 465 0.63 -11.80 -4.19
N LYS A 466 0.14 -10.57 -3.98
CA LYS A 466 -1.18 -10.35 -3.34
C LYS A 466 -2.33 -10.94 -4.15
N PHE A 467 -2.31 -10.80 -5.47
CA PHE A 467 -3.30 -11.43 -6.36
C PHE A 467 -3.21 -12.96 -6.33
N LEU A 468 -2.01 -13.52 -6.44
CA LEU A 468 -1.79 -14.97 -6.41
C LEU A 468 -2.23 -15.57 -5.07
N ASN A 469 -1.82 -14.97 -3.95
CA ASN A 469 -2.19 -15.38 -2.59
C ASN A 469 -3.73 -15.39 -2.41
N ARG A 470 -4.41 -14.28 -2.74
CA ARG A 470 -5.87 -14.12 -2.58
C ARG A 470 -6.64 -15.25 -3.26
N ASN A 471 -6.25 -15.62 -4.48
CA ASN A 471 -6.89 -16.69 -5.25
C ASN A 471 -6.44 -18.10 -4.82
N ALA A 472 -5.17 -18.29 -4.43
CA ALA A 472 -4.68 -19.54 -3.85
C ALA A 472 -5.43 -19.90 -2.56
N TYR A 473 -5.72 -18.91 -1.70
CA TYR A 473 -6.46 -19.08 -0.47
C TYR A 473 -7.90 -19.57 -0.69
N ILE A 474 -8.57 -19.14 -1.77
CA ILE A 474 -9.90 -19.66 -2.15
C ILE A 474 -9.78 -21.15 -2.53
N MET A 475 -8.80 -21.52 -3.34
CA MET A 475 -8.58 -22.93 -3.73
C MET A 475 -8.15 -23.82 -2.55
N ILE A 476 -7.41 -23.30 -1.56
CA ILE A 476 -7.14 -23.99 -0.28
C ILE A 476 -8.45 -24.20 0.49
N ALA A 477 -9.31 -23.17 0.55
CA ALA A 477 -10.57 -23.27 1.27
C ALA A 477 -11.53 -24.31 0.65
N ILE A 478 -11.60 -24.39 -0.69
CA ILE A 478 -12.38 -25.41 -1.41
C ILE A 478 -11.74 -26.80 -1.27
N TYR A 479 -10.50 -26.99 -1.72
CA TYR A 479 -9.93 -28.33 -1.91
C TYR A 479 -9.06 -28.85 -0.77
N GLY A 480 -8.56 -27.98 0.11
CA GLY A 480 -7.65 -28.37 1.19
C GLY A 480 -6.28 -28.87 0.72
N LYS A 481 -5.84 -28.45 -0.47
CA LYS A 481 -4.50 -28.73 -1.02
C LYS A 481 -3.45 -27.78 -0.42
N ASN A 482 -2.17 -28.08 -0.64
CA ASN A 482 -1.06 -27.21 -0.25
C ASN A 482 -1.05 -25.89 -1.07
N PHE A 483 -0.32 -24.89 -0.57
CA PHE A 483 -0.30 -23.55 -1.16
C PHE A 483 0.16 -23.57 -2.63
N CYS A 484 1.27 -24.26 -2.95
CA CYS A 484 1.83 -24.26 -4.30
C CYS A 484 0.89 -24.91 -5.33
N THR A 485 0.21 -26.01 -4.97
CA THR A 485 -0.78 -26.65 -5.82
C THR A 485 -2.01 -25.75 -6.01
N SER A 486 -2.57 -25.20 -4.93
CA SER A 486 -3.74 -24.31 -5.01
C SER A 486 -3.45 -23.00 -5.76
N ALA A 487 -2.27 -22.41 -5.60
CA ALA A 487 -1.85 -21.23 -6.34
C ALA A 487 -1.72 -21.51 -7.85
N ARG A 488 -1.14 -22.66 -8.21
CA ARG A 488 -1.04 -23.12 -9.61
C ARG A 488 -2.42 -23.34 -10.24
N GLU A 489 -3.32 -24.03 -9.55
CA GLU A 489 -4.67 -24.32 -10.06
C GLU A 489 -5.49 -23.03 -10.22
N ALA A 490 -5.48 -22.15 -9.22
CA ALA A 490 -6.12 -20.83 -9.29
C ALA A 490 -5.60 -20.00 -10.47
N PHE A 491 -4.28 -19.92 -10.64
CA PHE A 491 -3.66 -19.16 -11.72
C PHE A 491 -4.09 -19.65 -13.11
N PHE A 492 -4.11 -20.96 -13.35
CA PHE A 492 -4.53 -21.51 -14.65
C PHE A 492 -6.03 -21.35 -14.92
N LEU A 493 -6.89 -21.52 -13.91
CA LEU A 493 -8.34 -21.30 -14.04
C LEU A 493 -8.67 -19.85 -14.42
N LEU A 494 -7.99 -18.90 -13.77
CA LEU A 494 -8.15 -17.47 -14.04
C LEU A 494 -7.54 -17.05 -15.39
N MET A 495 -6.37 -17.58 -15.75
CA MET A 495 -5.72 -17.30 -17.05
C MET A 495 -6.56 -17.77 -18.24
N ARG A 496 -7.29 -18.88 -18.12
CA ARG A 496 -8.25 -19.36 -19.15
C ARG A 496 -9.47 -18.46 -19.32
N ASN A 497 -9.82 -17.66 -18.32
CA ASN A 497 -11.00 -16.78 -18.29
C ASN A 497 -10.63 -15.29 -18.27
N ILE A 498 -9.37 -14.93 -18.53
CA ILE A 498 -8.73 -13.69 -18.09
C ILE A 498 -9.47 -12.39 -18.45
N ILE A 499 -10.08 -12.31 -19.63
CA ILE A 499 -10.84 -11.13 -20.09
C ILE A 499 -12.03 -10.86 -19.15
N ARG A 500 -12.75 -11.91 -18.73
CA ARG A 500 -13.86 -11.81 -17.78
C ARG A 500 -13.36 -11.47 -16.38
N VAL A 501 -12.29 -12.13 -15.93
CA VAL A 501 -11.65 -11.87 -14.62
C VAL A 501 -11.26 -10.40 -14.48
N ALA A 502 -10.40 -9.93 -15.37
CA ALA A 502 -9.70 -8.65 -15.23
C ALA A 502 -10.64 -7.45 -15.26
N VAL A 503 -11.74 -7.54 -16.03
CA VAL A 503 -12.71 -6.43 -16.16
C VAL A 503 -13.73 -6.43 -15.02
N LEU A 504 -14.21 -7.60 -14.56
CA LEU A 504 -15.20 -7.68 -13.47
C LEU A 504 -14.61 -7.34 -12.09
N ASP A 505 -13.41 -7.82 -11.82
CA ASP A 505 -12.63 -7.50 -10.61
C ASP A 505 -12.47 -5.98 -10.45
N LYS A 506 -12.05 -5.28 -11.51
CA LYS A 506 -11.78 -3.83 -11.49
C LYS A 506 -13.04 -2.97 -11.34
N VAL A 507 -14.15 -3.34 -11.98
CA VAL A 507 -15.44 -2.63 -11.81
C VAL A 507 -15.98 -2.84 -10.39
N THR A 508 -15.84 -4.05 -9.84
CA THR A 508 -16.29 -4.34 -8.46
C THR A 508 -15.46 -3.57 -7.44
N ASP A 509 -14.13 -3.61 -7.53
CA ASP A 509 -13.22 -2.84 -6.65
C ASP A 509 -13.55 -1.34 -6.67
N PHE A 510 -13.87 -0.77 -7.84
CA PHE A 510 -14.28 0.64 -7.98
C PHE A 510 -15.59 0.94 -7.24
N LEU A 511 -16.63 0.10 -7.39
CA LEU A 511 -17.89 0.28 -6.67
C LEU A 511 -17.73 0.16 -5.15
N LEU A 512 -16.96 -0.83 -4.68
CA LEU A 512 -16.68 -1.00 -3.25
C LEU A 512 -15.74 0.11 -2.71
N PHE A 513 -14.96 0.77 -3.57
CA PHE A 513 -14.19 1.98 -3.22
C PHE A 513 -15.10 3.21 -3.11
N LEU A 514 -16.01 3.42 -4.06
CA LEU A 514 -17.03 4.48 -4.02
C LEU A 514 -17.87 4.40 -2.74
N GLY A 515 -18.22 3.18 -2.31
CA GLY A 515 -18.88 2.92 -1.02
C GLY A 515 -18.06 3.31 0.21
N LYS A 516 -16.75 3.06 0.23
CA LYS A 516 -15.86 3.50 1.32
C LYS A 516 -15.80 5.02 1.40
N LEU A 517 -15.65 5.70 0.26
CA LEU A 517 -15.60 7.16 0.22
C LEU A 517 -16.89 7.80 0.75
N LEU A 518 -18.07 7.26 0.44
CA LEU A 518 -19.33 7.82 0.97
C LEU A 518 -19.40 7.72 2.50
N ILE A 519 -19.11 6.55 3.09
CA ILE A 519 -19.17 6.36 4.55
C ILE A 519 -18.21 7.34 5.24
N VAL A 520 -16.98 7.45 4.74
CA VAL A 520 -15.96 8.36 5.26
C VAL A 520 -16.36 9.83 5.11
N GLY A 521 -16.99 10.20 3.98
CA GLY A 521 -17.52 11.54 3.76
C GLY A 521 -18.63 11.90 4.75
N ILE A 522 -19.63 11.03 4.92
CA ILE A 522 -20.74 11.24 5.87
C ILE A 522 -20.23 11.35 7.31
N VAL A 523 -19.36 10.43 7.74
CA VAL A 523 -18.77 10.46 9.09
C VAL A 523 -17.86 11.67 9.27
N GLY A 524 -17.09 12.07 8.26
CA GLY A 524 -16.24 13.25 8.28
C GLY A 524 -17.02 14.56 8.40
N ILE A 525 -18.11 14.71 7.63
CA ILE A 525 -19.03 15.85 7.70
C ILE A 525 -19.67 15.94 9.09
N PHE A 526 -20.19 14.83 9.62
CA PHE A 526 -20.76 14.79 10.97
C PHE A 526 -19.72 15.16 12.04
N SER A 527 -18.50 14.62 11.93
CA SER A 527 -17.38 14.93 12.83
C SER A 527 -16.99 16.42 12.76
N PHE A 528 -17.00 17.02 11.57
CA PHE A 528 -16.75 18.46 11.42
C PHE A 528 -17.82 19.30 12.11
N PHE A 529 -19.11 19.03 11.90
CA PHE A 529 -20.17 19.78 12.58
C PHE A 529 -20.16 19.60 14.11
N PHE A 530 -19.76 18.42 14.60
CA PHE A 530 -19.58 18.13 16.03
C PHE A 530 -18.38 18.90 16.62
N PHE A 531 -17.17 18.69 16.11
CA PHE A 531 -15.94 19.28 16.67
C PHE A 531 -15.77 20.79 16.39
N SER A 532 -16.57 21.38 15.48
CA SER A 532 -16.63 22.83 15.27
C SER A 532 -17.70 23.54 16.12
N GLY A 533 -18.40 22.85 17.02
CA GLY A 533 -19.42 23.42 17.90
C GLY A 533 -20.69 23.90 17.19
N ARG A 534 -20.84 23.67 15.88
CA ARG A 534 -21.95 24.19 15.06
C ARG A 534 -23.31 23.54 15.36
N ILE A 535 -23.37 22.50 16.21
CA ILE A 535 -24.59 21.80 16.61
C ILE A 535 -25.00 22.23 18.03
N ARG A 536 -25.95 23.18 18.12
CA ARG A 536 -26.52 23.71 19.39
C ARG A 536 -27.09 22.65 20.36
N ALA A 537 -27.33 21.42 19.89
CA ALA A 537 -27.83 20.32 20.72
C ALA A 537 -26.72 19.55 21.47
N VAL A 538 -25.44 19.87 21.22
CA VAL A 538 -24.27 19.16 21.79
C VAL A 538 -23.17 20.14 22.23
N GLU A 539 -23.50 21.43 22.33
CA GLU A 539 -22.56 22.53 22.60
C GLU A 539 -21.87 22.36 23.97
N ASP A 540 -22.62 21.97 25.01
CA ASP A 540 -22.11 21.67 26.36
C ASP A 540 -21.22 20.42 26.46
N ALA A 541 -21.17 19.59 25.41
CA ALA A 541 -20.41 18.33 25.37
C ALA A 541 -19.23 18.35 24.37
N ALA A 542 -19.05 19.47 23.65
CA ALA A 542 -17.93 19.67 22.72
C ALA A 542 -16.76 20.37 23.45
N PRO A 543 -15.61 19.72 23.70
CA PRO A 543 -14.47 20.36 24.36
C PRO A 543 -13.85 21.44 23.45
N SER A 544 -13.41 22.55 24.05
CA SER A 544 -12.74 23.65 23.35
C SER A 544 -11.36 23.23 22.83
N LEU A 545 -11.30 22.82 21.57
CA LEU A 545 -10.12 22.25 20.91
C LEU A 545 -9.36 23.28 20.07
N ASN A 546 -8.15 23.65 20.49
CA ASN A 546 -7.24 24.49 19.70
C ASN A 546 -6.97 23.91 18.29
N TYR A 547 -6.95 22.58 18.16
CA TYR A 547 -6.73 21.87 16.89
C TYR A 547 -7.85 20.86 16.62
N TYR A 548 -9.10 21.34 16.50
CA TYR A 548 -10.29 20.53 16.21
C TYR A 548 -10.16 19.66 14.93
N TRP A 549 -9.26 20.00 14.01
CA TRP A 549 -8.97 19.21 12.81
C TRP A 549 -8.26 17.87 13.11
N VAL A 550 -7.52 17.75 14.22
CA VAL A 550 -6.80 16.51 14.56
C VAL A 550 -7.78 15.38 14.92
N PRO A 551 -8.77 15.56 15.84
CA PRO A 551 -9.84 14.58 16.04
C PRO A 551 -10.61 14.23 14.76
N ILE A 552 -10.94 15.22 13.92
CA ILE A 552 -11.65 14.99 12.65
C ILE A 552 -10.81 14.08 11.73
N LEU A 553 -9.53 14.38 11.52
CA LEU A 553 -8.63 13.57 10.71
C LEU A 553 -8.53 12.14 11.25
N THR A 554 -8.41 11.98 12.57
CA THR A 554 -8.33 10.66 13.21
C THR A 554 -9.63 9.85 13.05
N VAL A 555 -10.81 10.47 13.17
CA VAL A 555 -12.10 9.81 12.93
C VAL A 555 -12.30 9.50 11.43
N VAL A 556 -11.88 10.38 10.52
CA VAL A 556 -11.87 10.15 9.06
C VAL A 556 -11.01 8.94 8.71
N VAL A 557 -9.75 8.88 9.16
CA VAL A 557 -8.85 7.75 8.92
C VAL A 557 -9.38 6.46 9.56
N GLY A 558 -9.86 6.52 10.81
CA GLY A 558 -10.45 5.37 11.50
C GLY A 558 -11.69 4.83 10.80
N SER A 559 -12.60 5.71 10.34
CA SER A 559 -13.78 5.31 9.57
C SER A 559 -13.43 4.68 8.23
N TYR A 560 -12.36 5.14 7.55
CA TYR A 560 -11.86 4.50 6.33
C TYR A 560 -11.34 3.09 6.60
N LEU A 561 -10.57 2.88 7.68
CA LEU A 561 -10.07 1.56 8.07
C LEU A 561 -11.22 0.61 8.42
N ILE A 562 -12.19 1.07 9.21
CA ILE A 562 -13.41 0.32 9.57
C ILE A 562 -14.19 -0.09 8.31
N ALA A 563 -14.51 0.87 7.44
CA ALA A 563 -15.21 0.61 6.18
C ALA A 563 -14.43 -0.35 5.28
N HIS A 564 -13.11 -0.19 5.16
CA HIS A 564 -12.25 -1.10 4.40
C HIS A 564 -12.35 -2.54 4.89
N GLY A 565 -12.29 -2.78 6.20
CA GLY A 565 -12.43 -4.12 6.78
C GLY A 565 -13.78 -4.76 6.46
N PHE A 566 -14.87 -4.01 6.59
CA PHE A 566 -16.21 -4.51 6.23
C PHE A 566 -16.37 -4.78 4.73
N PHE A 567 -15.98 -3.83 3.87
CA PHE A 567 -16.05 -4.02 2.42
C PHE A 567 -15.14 -5.15 1.92
N SER A 568 -14.10 -5.54 2.66
CA SER A 568 -13.29 -6.72 2.34
C SER A 568 -14.08 -8.05 2.40
N VAL A 569 -15.16 -8.11 3.20
CA VAL A 569 -16.07 -9.28 3.23
C VAL A 569 -16.84 -9.40 1.91
N TYR A 570 -17.34 -8.28 1.39
CA TYR A 570 -18.01 -8.24 0.08
C TYR A 570 -17.03 -8.57 -1.05
N ALA A 571 -15.82 -8.02 -1.01
CA ALA A 571 -14.78 -8.32 -1.99
C ALA A 571 -14.43 -9.82 -2.00
N MET A 572 -14.11 -10.41 -0.84
CA MET A 572 -13.84 -11.85 -0.73
C MET A 572 -15.05 -12.73 -1.10
N CYS A 573 -16.27 -12.26 -0.86
CA CYS A 573 -17.48 -12.95 -1.31
C CYS A 573 -17.56 -12.97 -2.84
N VAL A 574 -17.38 -11.82 -3.51
CA VAL A 574 -17.42 -11.76 -4.99
C VAL A 574 -16.31 -12.61 -5.59
N ASP A 575 -15.07 -12.54 -5.09
CA ASP A 575 -13.97 -13.40 -5.59
C ASP A 575 -14.31 -14.88 -5.50
N THR A 576 -14.87 -15.30 -4.36
CA THR A 576 -15.17 -16.70 -4.10
C THR A 576 -16.29 -17.20 -4.99
N LEU A 577 -17.39 -16.44 -5.12
CA LEU A 577 -18.50 -16.80 -6.01
C LEU A 577 -18.05 -16.79 -7.48
N PHE A 578 -17.17 -15.86 -7.87
CA PHE A 578 -16.64 -15.75 -9.22
C PHE A 578 -15.66 -16.89 -9.56
N LEU A 579 -14.75 -17.27 -8.64
CA LEU A 579 -13.85 -18.41 -8.85
C LEU A 579 -14.62 -19.74 -8.89
N CYS A 580 -15.59 -19.93 -7.98
CA CYS A 580 -16.50 -21.08 -8.02
C CYS A 580 -17.31 -21.11 -9.33
N PHE A 581 -17.73 -19.95 -9.87
CA PHE A 581 -18.39 -19.85 -11.17
C PHE A 581 -17.47 -20.24 -12.34
N CYS A 582 -16.22 -19.79 -12.38
CA CYS A 582 -15.26 -20.22 -13.40
C CYS A 582 -15.01 -21.74 -13.34
N GLU A 583 -15.03 -22.32 -12.14
CA GLU A 583 -14.90 -23.76 -11.92
C GLU A 583 -16.18 -24.55 -12.30
N ASP A 584 -17.36 -24.05 -11.96
CA ASP A 584 -18.67 -24.60 -12.36
C ASP A 584 -18.76 -24.69 -13.90
N LEU A 585 -18.28 -23.66 -14.62
CA LEU A 585 -18.17 -23.65 -16.09
C LEU A 585 -17.12 -24.60 -16.70
N GLU A 586 -16.10 -25.04 -15.95
CA GLU A 586 -15.11 -26.04 -16.43
C GLU A 586 -15.48 -27.48 -16.07
N ARG A 587 -16.53 -27.68 -15.27
CA ARG A 587 -16.86 -28.95 -14.61
C ARG A 587 -18.27 -29.46 -14.93
N ASN A 588 -19.20 -28.53 -15.17
CA ASN A 588 -20.59 -28.79 -15.50
C ASN A 588 -20.95 -28.20 -16.88
N ASP A 589 -21.90 -28.80 -17.57
CA ASP A 589 -22.35 -28.41 -18.92
C ASP A 589 -23.80 -27.89 -18.96
N GLY A 590 -24.54 -28.03 -17.85
CA GLY A 590 -25.95 -27.63 -17.74
C GLY A 590 -26.94 -28.73 -18.13
N SER A 591 -26.47 -29.95 -18.43
CA SER A 591 -27.33 -31.13 -18.59
C SER A 591 -28.05 -31.51 -17.28
N THR A 592 -29.04 -32.40 -17.38
CA THR A 592 -29.72 -32.99 -16.20
C THR A 592 -28.79 -33.82 -15.32
N GLU A 593 -27.68 -34.33 -15.86
CA GLU A 593 -26.66 -35.07 -15.10
C GLU A 593 -25.60 -34.15 -14.48
N ARG A 594 -25.34 -32.98 -15.10
CA ARG A 594 -24.36 -31.99 -14.64
C ARG A 594 -24.94 -30.57 -14.59
N PRO A 595 -25.96 -30.32 -13.75
CA PRO A 595 -26.57 -29.00 -13.64
C PRO A 595 -25.67 -28.04 -12.84
N TYR A 596 -25.55 -26.82 -13.35
CA TYR A 596 -24.84 -25.72 -12.69
C TYR A 596 -25.40 -25.42 -11.29
N PHE A 597 -24.53 -24.94 -10.40
CA PHE A 597 -24.89 -24.56 -9.02
C PHE A 597 -25.27 -23.07 -8.87
N MET A 598 -24.90 -22.25 -9.86
CA MET A 598 -25.26 -20.82 -9.92
C MET A 598 -26.77 -20.57 -10.13
N SER A 599 -27.24 -19.36 -9.82
CA SER A 599 -28.62 -18.98 -10.10
C SER A 599 -28.88 -18.82 -11.61
N PRO A 600 -30.11 -19.07 -12.11
CA PRO A 600 -30.44 -18.84 -13.52
C PRO A 600 -30.23 -17.38 -13.96
N GLU A 601 -30.54 -16.41 -13.08
CA GLU A 601 -30.26 -14.99 -13.32
C GLU A 601 -28.77 -14.74 -13.61
N LEU A 602 -27.86 -15.38 -12.86
CA LEU A 602 -26.42 -15.20 -13.03
C LEU A 602 -25.90 -15.96 -14.26
N HIS A 603 -26.40 -17.19 -14.50
CA HIS A 603 -26.04 -17.98 -15.68
C HIS A 603 -26.41 -17.26 -16.98
N GLU A 604 -27.62 -16.71 -17.08
CA GLU A 604 -28.08 -16.00 -18.29
C GLU A 604 -27.22 -14.76 -18.58
N ILE A 605 -26.89 -13.98 -17.55
CA ILE A 605 -26.06 -12.78 -17.69
C ILE A 605 -24.65 -13.16 -18.14
N LEU A 606 -24.01 -14.14 -17.51
CA LEU A 606 -22.61 -14.49 -17.81
C LEU A 606 -22.45 -15.31 -19.10
N SER A 607 -23.47 -16.09 -19.50
CA SER A 607 -23.49 -16.76 -20.82
C SER A 607 -23.77 -15.79 -21.98
N LYS A 608 -24.55 -14.73 -21.76
CA LYS A 608 -24.68 -13.61 -22.72
C LYS A 608 -23.37 -12.84 -22.90
N VAL A 609 -22.61 -12.62 -21.82
CA VAL A 609 -21.26 -12.04 -21.88
C VAL A 609 -20.33 -12.93 -22.69
N LYS A 610 -20.39 -14.25 -22.51
CA LYS A 610 -19.62 -15.19 -23.32
C LYS A 610 -19.86 -15.01 -24.82
N LYS A 611 -21.12 -15.03 -25.26
CA LYS A 611 -21.45 -14.85 -26.70
C LYS A 611 -20.94 -13.52 -27.27
N GLN A 612 -21.11 -12.41 -26.54
CA GLN A 612 -20.62 -11.08 -26.98
C GLN A 612 -19.10 -10.91 -26.98
N GLU A 613 -18.34 -11.84 -26.40
CA GLU A 613 -16.88 -11.86 -26.44
C GLU A 613 -16.38 -12.85 -27.49
N ASP A 614 -16.98 -14.03 -27.57
CA ASP A 614 -16.73 -15.03 -28.60
C ASP A 614 -17.03 -14.47 -30.02
N GLU A 615 -18.00 -13.54 -30.15
CA GLU A 615 -18.28 -12.75 -31.38
C GLU A 615 -17.27 -11.63 -31.68
N HIS A 616 -16.48 -11.18 -30.69
CA HIS A 616 -15.57 -10.04 -30.84
C HIS A 616 -14.13 -10.45 -31.20
N ASP A 617 -13.68 -11.60 -30.70
CA ASP A 617 -12.36 -12.19 -31.01
C ASP A 617 -12.39 -13.06 -32.29
N GLY A 618 -13.56 -13.21 -32.94
CA GLY A 618 -13.77 -14.07 -34.10
C GLY A 618 -13.37 -13.46 -35.45
N VAL A 619 -12.13 -13.72 -35.89
CA VAL A 619 -11.80 -13.75 -37.33
C VAL A 619 -12.22 -15.10 -37.90
N GLU A 620 -12.73 -15.13 -39.14
CA GLU A 620 -13.32 -16.32 -39.77
C GLU A 620 -12.40 -17.56 -39.74
N GLN A 621 -12.96 -18.67 -39.27
CA GLN A 621 -12.58 -20.02 -39.71
C GLN A 621 -13.89 -20.78 -40.06
N PRO A 622 -13.93 -21.53 -41.18
CA PRO A 622 -15.17 -22.13 -41.67
C PRO A 622 -15.65 -23.26 -40.75
N ASP A 623 -16.97 -23.38 -40.59
CA ASP A 623 -17.62 -24.38 -39.76
C ASP A 623 -17.24 -25.82 -40.16
N ALA A 624 -16.72 -26.56 -39.17
CA ALA A 624 -16.70 -28.01 -39.16
C ALA A 624 -17.25 -28.51 -37.80
N VAL A 625 -17.88 -29.70 -37.81
CA VAL A 625 -18.49 -30.35 -36.64
C VAL A 625 -19.82 -29.70 -36.16
N LYS A 626 -20.83 -29.72 -37.03
CA LYS A 626 -22.26 -29.78 -36.66
C LYS A 626 -23.05 -30.73 -37.57
N GLN A 627 -22.67 -32.01 -37.60
CA GLN A 627 -23.47 -33.04 -38.29
C GLN A 627 -23.27 -34.44 -37.69
N ALA A 628 -23.50 -34.54 -36.38
CA ALA A 628 -23.57 -35.80 -35.64
C ALA A 628 -24.38 -35.60 -34.34
N ASP A 629 -25.71 -35.52 -34.46
CA ASP A 629 -26.70 -35.84 -33.39
C ASP A 629 -28.16 -35.67 -33.89
N GLU A 630 -28.44 -36.09 -35.12
CA GLU A 630 -29.78 -36.49 -35.56
C GLU A 630 -29.69 -37.88 -36.21
N VAL A 631 -30.82 -38.58 -36.34
CA VAL A 631 -30.93 -40.00 -36.72
C VAL A 631 -30.35 -40.98 -35.68
N LYS A 632 -31.04 -41.09 -34.53
CA LYS A 632 -31.05 -42.36 -33.76
C LYS A 632 -32.31 -42.63 -32.94
N LEU A 633 -33.47 -42.59 -33.61
CA LEU A 633 -34.67 -43.30 -33.17
C LEU A 633 -35.37 -43.85 -34.42
N GLN A 634 -35.90 -45.08 -34.33
CA GLN A 634 -36.40 -45.90 -35.45
C GLN A 634 -35.29 -46.33 -36.44
N GLU A 635 -35.26 -47.54 -37.00
CA GLU A 635 -36.22 -48.66 -36.91
C GLU A 635 -35.51 -50.03 -36.94
N GLU A 636 -36.26 -51.13 -37.02
CA GLU A 636 -35.79 -52.50 -36.74
C GLU A 636 -35.20 -53.26 -37.97
N MET A 637 -34.65 -54.46 -37.71
CA MET A 637 -34.18 -55.44 -38.71
C MET A 637 -35.35 -56.02 -39.56
N PRO A 638 -35.14 -56.59 -40.78
CA PRO A 638 -33.93 -57.31 -41.21
C PRO A 638 -33.44 -57.20 -42.67
N LEU A 639 -32.17 -57.59 -42.84
CA LEU A 639 -31.51 -58.24 -43.99
C LEU A 639 -32.27 -58.39 -45.34
N HIS A 640 -31.87 -57.61 -46.36
CA HIS A 640 -31.60 -58.12 -47.72
C HIS A 640 -30.80 -57.09 -48.57
N GLN A 641 -30.15 -57.58 -49.64
CA GLN A 641 -29.50 -56.81 -50.72
C GLN A 641 -28.43 -55.77 -50.31
N GLN A 642 -27.27 -56.26 -49.88
CA GLN A 642 -26.01 -55.52 -49.91
C GLN A 642 -25.21 -55.88 -51.18
N GLU A 643 -25.64 -55.39 -52.34
CA GLU A 643 -24.93 -55.40 -53.63
C GLU A 643 -25.82 -54.68 -54.67
N ASP A 644 -25.59 -53.38 -54.96
CA ASP A 644 -25.97 -52.69 -56.24
C ASP A 644 -25.74 -51.14 -56.29
N ARG A 645 -24.87 -50.52 -55.47
CA ARG A 645 -24.64 -49.05 -55.56
C ARG A 645 -23.20 -48.54 -55.70
N ASP A 646 -22.17 -49.36 -55.54
CA ASP A 646 -20.77 -48.95 -55.72
C ASP A 646 -20.34 -48.77 -57.20
N VAL A 647 -21.27 -49.02 -58.14
CA VAL A 647 -21.02 -48.98 -59.59
C VAL A 647 -21.32 -47.60 -60.21
N GLN A 648 -22.28 -46.84 -59.69
CA GLN A 648 -22.74 -45.61 -60.37
C GLN A 648 -21.83 -44.39 -60.18
N LEU A 649 -21.08 -44.27 -59.08
CA LEU A 649 -20.27 -43.06 -58.80
C LEU A 649 -18.89 -43.04 -59.46
N LYS A 650 -18.53 -44.05 -60.28
CA LYS A 650 -17.26 -44.08 -61.04
C LYS A 650 -17.40 -43.65 -62.50
N GLN A 651 -18.62 -43.49 -63.02
CA GLN A 651 -18.86 -43.29 -64.45
C GLN A 651 -18.80 -41.83 -64.90
N GLU A 652 -19.15 -40.86 -64.05
CA GLU A 652 -19.23 -39.44 -64.45
C GLU A 652 -17.87 -38.70 -64.51
N THR A 653 -16.84 -39.20 -63.83
CA THR A 653 -15.51 -38.57 -63.75
C THR A 653 -14.62 -38.73 -65.00
N LEU A 654 -15.09 -39.39 -66.06
CA LEU A 654 -14.25 -39.78 -67.22
C LEU A 654 -14.74 -39.28 -68.59
N LEU A 655 -15.75 -38.40 -68.67
CA LEU A 655 -16.32 -37.94 -69.95
C LEU A 655 -16.54 -36.42 -70.05
N LYS A 656 -15.66 -35.62 -69.43
CA LYS A 656 -15.54 -34.16 -69.65
C LYS A 656 -14.09 -33.67 -69.70
N GLN A 657 -13.29 -34.31 -70.54
CA GLN A 657 -12.18 -33.66 -71.24
C GLN A 657 -12.49 -33.63 -72.74
N ASP A 658 -11.70 -32.84 -73.47
CA ASP A 658 -11.73 -32.59 -74.92
C ASP A 658 -12.83 -31.64 -75.41
N ASN A 659 -12.51 -30.34 -75.38
CA ASN A 659 -12.54 -29.57 -76.62
C ASN A 659 -11.63 -28.31 -76.56
N GLU A 660 -10.94 -28.09 -77.68
CA GLU A 660 -10.15 -26.91 -78.10
C GLU A 660 -8.71 -26.75 -77.55
N GLU A 661 -7.79 -26.66 -78.52
CA GLU A 661 -6.33 -26.55 -78.42
C GLU A 661 -5.86 -25.65 -79.57
N GLN A 662 -5.07 -24.60 -79.28
CA GLN A 662 -4.03 -24.11 -80.21
C GLN A 662 -3.01 -23.15 -79.56
N GLU A 663 -1.80 -23.18 -80.11
CA GLU A 663 -0.53 -22.60 -79.65
C GLU A 663 -0.17 -21.30 -80.45
N PRO A 664 1.01 -20.64 -80.31
CA PRO A 664 2.07 -20.71 -79.26
C PRO A 664 2.72 -19.36 -78.82
N LEU A 665 3.57 -19.44 -77.78
CA LEU A 665 4.81 -18.66 -77.49
C LEU A 665 4.80 -17.16 -77.06
N GLN A 666 5.96 -16.75 -76.51
CA GLN A 666 6.31 -15.50 -75.79
C GLN A 666 7.33 -14.64 -76.63
N PRO A 667 8.06 -13.59 -76.14
CA PRO A 667 7.98 -12.79 -74.89
C PRO A 667 8.20 -11.24 -75.04
N LYS A 668 8.26 -10.52 -73.89
CA LYS A 668 9.06 -9.29 -73.56
C LYS A 668 8.63 -7.86 -73.98
N THR A 669 9.22 -6.93 -73.21
CA THR A 669 9.64 -5.52 -73.48
C THR A 669 8.65 -4.33 -73.32
N ASP A 670 8.97 -3.50 -72.30
CA ASP A 670 9.22 -2.05 -72.32
C ASP A 670 8.18 -0.98 -72.73
N LYS A 671 8.10 0.05 -71.85
CA LYS A 671 7.85 1.49 -72.13
C LYS A 671 6.42 1.88 -72.60
N GLU A 672 5.99 3.16 -72.60
CA GLU A 672 6.63 4.46 -72.30
C GLU A 672 5.58 5.47 -71.76
N GLU A 673 5.95 6.36 -70.81
CA GLU A 673 5.50 7.79 -70.72
C GLU A 673 3.97 8.15 -70.57
N VAL A 674 3.48 9.36 -70.16
CA VAL A 674 4.09 10.68 -69.89
C VAL A 674 3.19 11.62 -69.00
N LYS A 675 3.80 12.49 -68.15
CA LYS A 675 3.32 13.82 -67.61
C LYS A 675 1.98 13.90 -66.82
N GLU A 676 1.60 14.96 -66.07
CA GLU A 676 2.18 16.21 -65.48
C GLU A 676 1.22 16.68 -64.35
N GLU A 677 1.54 17.47 -63.31
CA GLU A 677 2.76 18.01 -62.67
C GLU A 677 2.42 18.23 -61.15
N MET A 678 2.95 19.10 -60.26
CA MET A 678 3.91 20.22 -60.25
C MET A 678 4.60 20.35 -58.87
N GLU A 679 5.94 20.38 -58.84
CA GLU A 679 6.86 20.97 -57.82
C GLU A 679 6.74 20.61 -56.29
N LYS A 680 7.81 20.63 -55.48
CA LYS A 680 9.20 21.15 -55.68
C LYS A 680 10.27 20.35 -54.89
N LYS A 681 11.49 20.28 -55.44
CA LYS A 681 12.75 19.74 -54.86
C LYS A 681 13.44 20.79 -53.95
N GLN A 682 14.51 20.57 -53.16
CA GLN A 682 15.80 19.84 -53.33
C GLN A 682 16.36 19.34 -51.95
N GLU A 683 17.35 18.43 -51.79
CA GLU A 683 18.46 17.86 -52.62
C GLU A 683 19.77 18.71 -52.67
N GLU A 684 20.72 18.55 -51.73
CA GLU A 684 21.87 17.59 -51.79
C GLU A 684 23.13 18.15 -52.50
N GLU A 685 24.34 17.55 -52.49
CA GLU A 685 24.89 16.41 -51.71
C GLU A 685 26.05 16.91 -50.77
N VAL A 686 27.38 16.77 -50.96
CA VAL A 686 28.23 16.05 -51.94
C VAL A 686 29.57 15.57 -51.33
N HIS A 687 29.95 14.31 -51.62
CA HIS A 687 31.25 13.78 -52.09
C HIS A 687 31.91 12.59 -51.36
N GLN A 688 32.19 11.55 -52.17
CA GLN A 688 32.99 10.33 -51.93
C GLN A 688 34.40 10.48 -52.56
N ASN A 689 35.42 9.60 -52.44
CA ASN A 689 35.55 8.17 -52.04
C ASN A 689 36.81 7.98 -51.12
N GLU A 690 37.59 6.89 -50.94
CA GLU A 690 37.89 5.59 -51.62
C GLU A 690 38.18 4.43 -50.61
N VAL A 691 38.45 3.21 -51.09
CA VAL A 691 38.42 1.89 -50.38
C VAL A 691 39.46 0.94 -51.04
N PRO A 692 40.34 0.17 -50.33
CA PRO A 692 39.97 -1.19 -49.86
C PRO A 692 40.74 -1.89 -48.67
N GLU A 693 40.01 -2.81 -48.01
CA GLU A 693 40.33 -4.18 -47.54
C GLU A 693 41.49 -4.64 -46.58
N GLN A 694 41.08 -5.57 -45.69
CA GLN A 694 41.68 -6.86 -45.25
C GLN A 694 42.54 -7.05 -43.95
N ASN A 695 41.97 -7.93 -43.09
CA ASN A 695 42.54 -9.06 -42.31
C ASN A 695 43.33 -8.94 -40.97
N GLU A 696 42.72 -9.56 -39.95
CA GLU A 696 43.27 -10.50 -38.93
C GLU A 696 44.05 -10.07 -37.64
N LYS A 697 44.07 -11.05 -36.71
CA LYS A 697 44.34 -11.12 -35.25
C LYS A 697 45.83 -11.50 -34.93
N PRO A 698 46.26 -11.80 -33.67
CA PRO A 698 45.96 -11.26 -32.30
C PRO A 698 47.19 -11.15 -31.32
N GLU A 699 47.00 -10.52 -30.13
CA GLU A 699 47.65 -10.85 -28.81
C GLU A 699 49.22 -10.89 -28.74
N PRO A 700 49.94 -11.31 -27.64
CA PRO A 700 49.61 -11.73 -26.24
C PRO A 700 50.24 -10.84 -25.12
N GLU A 701 49.76 -10.74 -23.86
CA GLU A 701 49.83 -11.58 -22.61
C GLU A 701 51.10 -11.47 -21.70
N VAL A 702 50.93 -11.87 -20.42
CA VAL A 702 51.94 -12.30 -19.38
C VAL A 702 52.74 -11.19 -18.62
N GLU A 703 53.21 -11.33 -17.36
CA GLU A 703 52.66 -11.82 -16.06
C GLU A 703 53.73 -11.56 -14.93
N ASN A 704 53.33 -11.30 -13.67
CA ASN A 704 54.19 -11.22 -12.45
C ASN A 704 55.32 -10.13 -12.45
N THR A 705 56.04 -9.76 -11.37
CA THR A 705 56.24 -10.32 -10.01
C THR A 705 56.36 -9.19 -8.94
N SER A 706 56.89 -9.46 -7.73
CA SER A 706 56.89 -8.58 -6.53
C SER A 706 58.14 -7.69 -6.34
N ASP A 707 58.09 -6.69 -5.43
CA ASP A 707 58.89 -6.67 -4.17
C ASP A 707 58.79 -5.38 -3.29
N GLU A 708 58.53 -5.61 -1.99
CA GLU A 708 59.06 -5.01 -0.74
C GLU A 708 59.12 -3.48 -0.37
N VAL A 709 59.11 -3.23 0.97
CA VAL A 709 59.53 -2.03 1.77
C VAL A 709 58.45 -0.96 2.13
N LYS A 710 58.70 -0.26 3.26
CA LYS A 710 57.89 0.65 4.12
C LYS A 710 58.66 1.97 4.38
N PRO A 711 58.18 3.01 5.13
CA PRO A 711 56.81 3.51 5.43
C PRO A 711 56.66 5.07 5.35
N ALA A 712 55.50 5.58 5.81
CA ALA A 712 55.30 6.82 6.61
C ALA A 712 54.93 8.19 5.96
N ALA A 713 54.28 9.01 6.81
CA ALA A 713 54.05 10.46 6.79
C ALA A 713 53.07 11.12 5.79
N ASP A 714 52.03 11.72 6.38
CA ASP A 714 51.51 13.09 6.20
C ASP A 714 51.21 13.66 4.79
N VAL A 715 49.91 13.94 4.55
CA VAL A 715 49.44 14.90 3.53
C VAL A 715 48.29 15.73 4.09
N GLU A 716 48.61 16.90 4.66
CA GLU A 716 47.65 17.97 4.97
C GLU A 716 48.05 19.24 4.21
N ALA A 717 47.84 19.24 2.89
CA ALA A 717 48.04 20.39 2.01
C ALA A 717 47.30 20.22 0.67
N VAL A 718 47.17 21.32 -0.08
CA VAL A 718 46.74 21.37 -1.50
C VAL A 718 45.26 20.97 -1.76
N LYS A 719 44.33 21.90 -1.46
CA LYS A 719 43.34 22.40 -2.44
C LYS A 719 42.54 23.64 -2.01
N GLU A 720 43.26 24.71 -1.66
CA GLU A 720 42.87 26.02 -2.22
C GLU A 720 43.34 26.08 -3.70
N GLU A 721 43.12 27.19 -4.41
CA GLU A 721 43.38 27.35 -5.85
C GLU A 721 42.55 26.48 -6.82
N ILE A 722 41.22 26.60 -6.75
CA ILE A 722 40.47 27.02 -7.95
C ILE A 722 39.66 28.26 -7.58
N ASN A 723 40.23 29.42 -7.90
CA ASN A 723 39.73 30.75 -7.54
C ASN A 723 38.84 31.35 -8.66
N GLU A 724 38.39 32.60 -8.47
CA GLU A 724 38.23 33.58 -9.55
C GLU A 724 37.47 33.15 -10.83
N LYS A 725 36.17 32.81 -10.72
CA LYS A 725 35.27 32.93 -11.89
C LYS A 725 33.76 33.08 -11.61
N LYS A 726 33.39 33.99 -10.69
CA LYS A 726 32.06 34.66 -10.66
C LYS A 726 32.00 35.84 -9.67
N LYS A 727 32.91 36.82 -9.84
CA LYS A 727 32.97 38.02 -8.99
C LYS A 727 33.14 39.34 -9.76
N ASP A 728 32.78 39.32 -11.05
CA ASP A 728 32.75 40.47 -11.95
C ASP A 728 31.35 40.59 -12.58
N GLU A 729 30.40 41.14 -11.81
CA GLU A 729 29.24 41.89 -12.31
C GLU A 729 28.49 42.54 -11.14
N LEU A 730 27.79 43.65 -11.40
CA LEU A 730 27.01 44.45 -10.44
C LEU A 730 27.75 44.95 -9.19
N LYS A 731 28.58 45.99 -9.39
CA LYS A 731 29.00 46.89 -8.31
C LYS A 731 28.84 48.39 -8.61
N GLU A 732 27.71 48.73 -9.24
CA GLU A 732 27.06 50.05 -9.33
C GLU A 732 25.55 49.73 -9.37
N ILE A 733 24.60 50.44 -8.74
CA ILE A 733 24.51 51.87 -8.38
C ILE A 733 24.11 52.04 -6.89
N ASN A 734 24.53 53.13 -6.23
CA ASN A 734 24.10 53.47 -4.86
C ASN A 734 22.89 54.43 -4.83
N GLY A 735 21.95 54.19 -3.91
CA GLY A 735 20.83 55.09 -3.55
C GLY A 735 20.27 54.71 -2.17
N PRO A 736 19.83 55.64 -1.30
CA PRO A 736 20.03 55.44 0.15
C PRO A 736 18.80 55.14 1.03
N SER A 737 19.02 54.23 1.99
CA SER A 737 18.53 54.23 3.39
C SER A 737 17.05 54.57 3.73
N ALA A 738 16.33 53.57 4.22
CA ALA A 738 15.32 53.70 5.28
C ALA A 738 15.28 52.40 6.13
N PRO A 739 14.99 52.44 7.44
CA PRO A 739 14.89 51.25 8.29
C PRO A 739 13.46 50.70 8.40
N GLN A 740 13.36 49.38 8.56
CA GLN A 740 12.18 48.63 9.06
C GLN A 740 12.78 47.62 10.07
N GLU A 741 12.31 47.51 11.32
CA GLU A 741 10.95 47.12 11.78
C GLU A 741 10.57 45.69 11.38
#